data_AF-A0AAN6BLJ4-F1
#
_entry.id   AF-A0AAN6BLJ4-F1
#
_cell.length_a   1.000
_cell.length_b   1.000
_cell.length_c   1.000
_cell.angle_alpha   90.00
_cell.angle_beta   90.00
_cell.angle_gamma   90.00
#
_symmetry.space_group_name_H-M   'P 1'
#
loop_
_entity.id
_entity.type
_entity.pdbx_description
1 polymer ?
#
loop_
_entity_poly.entity_id
_entity_poly.type
_entity_poly.pdbx_seq_one_letter_code
_entity_poly.pdbx_strand_id
1 'polypeptide(L)'
;MVLRWVVNAGLLAIPIGGTVGALMGIDAHRHATGQAPLFSGGGGSGSGSGSSPGGSGSTTHNGVTNKMICQESFGYTPPTKGQSFTLNPNPWGVSDSTVGAICMDVTTFENGTYATKNTAPEFSVTWQYDPGPLNQPVHAFSNVMIDDGLPISLEKIQHMNVDFHWTYGVGNTPAEATNEAELTAASVNTNIAIDMFMSHEEKVKDSSDYTHEVMVWFGKFGPAAQVIGQKDGIVATKELNGTIFNLYSGQNGKNQWVLTWLTSDSSNDPEAKGKTTETFTGDLLPLITDLYSMTGEAYPSKSDYMGIFQFGTEAFSSSTNVTFWAPKFSSLLVVLQILAHLGNDDFVDVITEVCILAGKTRTFVRVPSLGKALYWRMTFAIWIYPRLLPPSFARQSSGLCDYPAVTDYAVDFTSAKPMNASRPSPSGETPIQVVHISNIHVDLCYETGASYNCTKNICCRPYTTSDAPGNTSYPAGEFGDHSCDTPLSLEESMYAAIQGLVPNAASNIFTGDVVEGAVWLVNETEVTNDLSDAYNARMPSYLNLVYGVVGNHDAAPVNSFPPADIDTTISSQRAYDTLASDWTQWIGSTAATTVQVYGAYAVEYPDGNLRIISFNTNLYYKENFWLYEETMEIDPSGQFAWLVNELDAAETAGERIVPRYDATIAALFYSHTHKDEFEIAYSNYAEQIAQTATMMSYIAPALTPTSGNPTFRVYSIDPVTFGVLDYTVYIANMSSSMYQSRPTWQKYYSIKEAYVSLPSPHVTDSASEMTPAFWHNVTALFESDDSVFQDYISRKTRGWGVTSCTGDCKTSEICQLRAAEAQYNCVEISPGINFKRRKRDDTSSGTKTGNVCGASVFGAMFANFEESVTVFKTAAGEKLGSSFLNTTVNKTAI
;
A
#
# COMPACT_ATOMS: atom_id res chain seq x y z
N MET A 1 -14.98 33.69 43.04
CA MET A 1 -14.49 32.44 42.41
C MET A 1 -12.97 32.27 42.54
N VAL A 2 -12.14 33.26 42.18
CA VAL A 2 -10.66 33.18 42.13
C VAL A 2 -10.01 32.41 43.30
N LEU A 3 -10.37 32.72 44.55
CA LEU A 3 -9.77 32.08 45.74
C LEU A 3 -9.87 30.53 45.73
N ARG A 4 -10.93 29.95 45.15
CA ARG A 4 -11.10 28.49 45.08
C ARG A 4 -10.13 27.83 44.11
N TRP A 5 -9.79 28.52 43.00
CA TRP A 5 -8.78 28.06 42.05
C TRP A 5 -7.37 28.14 42.65
N VAL A 6 -7.04 29.23 43.34
CA VAL A 6 -5.73 29.39 44.01
C VAL A 6 -5.54 28.34 45.11
N VAL A 7 -6.57 28.06 45.91
CA VAL A 7 -6.52 26.99 46.94
C VAL A 7 -6.39 25.61 46.30
N ASN A 8 -7.15 25.29 45.24
CA ASN A 8 -7.03 24.00 44.55
C ASN A 8 -5.64 23.81 43.90
N ALA A 9 -5.10 24.85 43.24
CA ALA A 9 -3.76 24.81 42.65
C ALA A 9 -2.67 24.65 43.72
N GLY A 10 -2.78 25.34 44.86
CA GLY A 10 -1.87 25.17 45.99
C GLY A 10 -1.93 23.76 46.61
N LEU A 11 -3.14 23.22 46.78
CA LEU A 11 -3.35 21.84 47.29
C LEU A 11 -2.87 20.75 46.33
N LEU A 12 -2.73 21.04 45.03
CA LEU A 12 -2.10 20.15 44.05
C LEU A 12 -0.58 20.31 44.02
N ALA A 13 -0.08 21.55 44.11
CA ALA A 13 1.34 21.86 44.09
C ALA A 13 2.11 21.36 45.32
N ILE A 14 1.49 21.36 46.51
CA ILE A 14 2.09 20.87 47.76
C ILE A 14 2.49 19.38 47.70
N PRO A 15 1.60 18.43 47.36
CA PRO A 15 1.98 17.01 47.26
C PRO A 15 2.93 16.74 46.09
N ILE A 16 2.82 17.46 44.97
CA ILE A 16 3.78 17.33 43.85
C ILE A 16 5.18 17.78 44.31
N GLY A 17 5.30 18.99 44.86
CA GLY A 17 6.58 19.52 45.36
C GLY A 17 7.16 18.70 46.51
N GLY A 18 6.33 18.16 47.40
CA GLY A 18 6.75 17.23 48.45
C GLY A 18 7.26 15.90 47.89
N THR A 19 6.59 15.35 46.87
CA THR A 19 7.01 14.10 46.22
C THR A 19 8.31 14.28 45.44
N VAL A 20 8.41 15.34 44.61
CA VAL A 20 9.63 15.66 43.86
C VAL A 20 10.79 15.97 44.81
N GLY A 21 10.57 16.76 45.87
CA GLY A 21 11.59 17.05 46.87
C GLY A 21 12.07 15.81 47.64
N ALA A 22 11.16 14.88 47.97
CA ALA A 22 11.53 13.60 48.57
C ALA A 22 12.33 12.71 47.60
N LEU A 23 11.89 12.60 46.34
CA LEU A 23 12.59 11.82 45.31
C LEU A 23 13.99 12.38 45.04
N MET A 24 14.13 13.69 44.85
CA MET A 24 15.44 14.34 44.69
C MET A 24 16.33 14.19 45.93
N GLY A 25 15.75 14.24 47.13
CA GLY A 25 16.49 14.01 48.38
C GLY A 25 16.99 12.57 48.52
N ILE A 26 16.19 11.58 48.13
CA ILE A 26 16.59 10.17 48.10
C ILE A 26 17.64 9.94 47.00
N ASP A 27 17.48 10.52 45.82
CA ASP A 27 18.41 10.37 44.70
C ASP A 27 19.78 11.00 45.01
N ALA A 28 19.80 12.19 45.63
CA ALA A 28 21.01 12.82 46.13
C ALA A 28 21.67 11.99 47.25
N HIS A 29 20.90 11.36 48.14
CA HIS A 29 21.43 10.44 49.15
C HIS A 29 22.02 9.17 48.52
N ARG A 30 21.37 8.63 47.47
CA ARG A 30 21.84 7.47 46.71
C ARG A 30 23.15 7.78 46.00
N HIS A 31 23.23 8.90 45.28
CA HIS A 31 24.47 9.39 44.68
C HIS A 31 25.58 9.58 45.72
N ALA A 32 25.28 10.18 46.87
CA ALA A 32 26.22 10.38 47.97
C ALA A 32 26.63 9.07 48.71
N THR A 33 25.97 7.94 48.44
CA THR A 33 26.26 6.62 49.02
C THR A 33 26.65 5.56 47.98
N GLY A 34 26.86 5.96 46.72
CA GLY A 34 27.26 5.05 45.63
C GLY A 34 26.14 4.12 45.12
N GLN A 35 24.87 4.43 45.39
CA GLN A 35 23.73 3.70 44.87
C GLN A 35 23.24 4.32 43.55
N ALA A 36 22.82 3.48 42.59
CA ALA A 36 22.30 3.92 41.29
C ALA A 36 21.05 4.83 41.43
N PRO A 37 20.77 5.73 40.47
CA PRO A 37 19.61 6.63 40.54
C PRO A 37 18.27 5.90 40.70
N LEU A 38 17.26 6.60 41.23
CA LEU A 38 15.88 6.13 41.33
C LEU A 38 15.21 5.93 39.95
N PHE A 39 15.71 6.61 38.92
CA PHE A 39 15.13 6.66 37.58
C PHE A 39 16.12 6.25 36.47
N SER A 40 17.06 5.36 36.77
CA SER A 40 17.91 4.72 35.76
C SER A 40 17.20 3.51 35.11
N GLY A 41 16.39 3.77 34.09
CA GLY A 41 15.91 2.72 33.18
C GLY A 41 17.00 2.37 32.15
N GLY A 42 17.50 1.14 32.05
CA GLY A 42 17.21 -0.01 32.91
C GLY A 42 17.78 -1.32 32.36
N GLY A 43 19.10 -1.46 32.33
CA GLY A 43 19.78 -2.65 31.78
C GLY A 43 20.71 -3.36 32.77
N GLY A 44 20.72 -4.69 32.73
CA GLY A 44 21.87 -5.50 33.11
C GLY A 44 21.78 -6.36 34.38
N SER A 45 21.95 -7.67 34.18
CA SER A 45 22.34 -8.71 35.16
C SER A 45 21.35 -9.09 36.27
N GLY A 46 21.50 -10.32 36.80
CA GLY A 46 20.68 -10.83 37.90
C GLY A 46 21.23 -12.13 38.50
N SER A 47 20.64 -12.59 39.60
CA SER A 47 20.82 -13.95 40.17
C SER A 47 19.84 -14.20 41.33
N GLY A 48 19.55 -15.47 41.65
CA GLY A 48 19.07 -15.86 43.00
C GLY A 48 17.57 -16.14 43.22
N SER A 49 17.14 -17.36 42.91
CA SER A 49 16.13 -18.17 43.63
C SER A 49 14.79 -17.54 44.11
N GLY A 50 13.68 -17.99 43.51
CA GLY A 50 12.31 -17.85 44.05
C GLY A 50 11.36 -18.88 43.45
N SER A 51 10.43 -19.44 44.23
CA SER A 51 9.56 -20.55 43.82
C SER A 51 8.19 -20.13 43.28
N SER A 52 7.69 -20.91 42.31
CA SER A 52 6.33 -20.90 41.71
C SER A 52 5.16 -20.91 42.73
N PRO A 53 3.88 -20.61 42.35
CA PRO A 53 3.31 -20.87 41.00
C PRO A 53 2.32 -19.83 40.39
N GLY A 54 2.14 -19.96 39.07
CA GLY A 54 0.81 -19.91 38.43
C GLY A 54 0.31 -18.57 37.88
N GLY A 55 0.39 -18.38 36.56
CA GLY A 55 -0.32 -17.33 35.83
C GLY A 55 -0.04 -17.38 34.33
N SER A 56 -1.05 -17.68 33.50
CA SER A 56 -0.90 -17.74 32.04
C SER A 56 -1.09 -16.36 31.42
N GLY A 57 0.00 -15.61 31.25
CA GLY A 57 0.03 -14.32 30.55
C GLY A 57 1.06 -14.33 29.42
N SER A 58 0.60 -14.32 28.17
CA SER A 58 1.48 -14.32 26.99
C SER A 58 1.93 -12.89 26.64
N THR A 59 2.82 -12.31 27.45
CA THR A 59 3.52 -11.07 27.12
C THR A 59 4.78 -11.38 26.30
N THR A 60 4.79 -11.04 25.01
CA THR A 60 5.99 -11.17 24.16
C THR A 60 7.14 -10.36 24.73
N HIS A 61 8.24 -11.04 25.03
CA HIS A 61 9.47 -10.43 25.53
C HIS A 61 10.23 -9.82 24.34
N ASN A 62 10.34 -8.49 24.35
CA ASN A 62 10.91 -7.67 23.26
C ASN A 62 12.17 -6.90 23.72
N GLY A 63 12.91 -7.42 24.70
CA GLY A 63 14.21 -6.87 25.06
C GLY A 63 15.24 -7.05 23.93
N VAL A 64 16.28 -6.23 23.99
CA VAL A 64 17.43 -6.27 23.07
C VAL A 64 18.60 -6.95 23.78
N THR A 65 19.27 -7.84 23.07
CA THR A 65 20.42 -8.62 23.55
C THR A 65 21.62 -8.36 22.64
N ASN A 66 22.68 -7.80 23.19
CA ASN A 66 23.93 -7.58 22.46
C ASN A 66 24.86 -8.77 22.71
N LYS A 67 25.46 -9.32 21.64
CA LYS A 67 26.47 -10.38 21.72
C LYS A 67 27.82 -9.85 21.23
N MET A 68 28.76 -9.71 22.16
CA MET A 68 30.16 -9.41 21.87
C MET A 68 30.91 -10.68 21.44
N ILE A 69 31.74 -10.57 20.40
CA ILE A 69 32.54 -11.65 19.81
C ILE A 69 33.93 -11.08 19.49
N CYS A 70 34.98 -11.58 20.14
CA CYS A 70 36.33 -11.05 20.00
C CYS A 70 37.29 -12.12 19.49
N GLN A 71 38.17 -11.76 18.56
CA GLN A 71 39.25 -12.61 18.03
C GLN A 71 38.83 -13.91 17.29
N GLU A 72 37.54 -14.09 16.96
CA GLU A 72 37.07 -15.28 16.24
C GLU A 72 37.10 -15.08 14.71
N SER A 73 37.86 -15.92 13.98
CA SER A 73 37.98 -15.82 12.51
C SER A 73 36.69 -16.21 11.76
N PHE A 74 35.88 -17.09 12.35
CA PHE A 74 34.56 -17.46 11.85
C PHE A 74 33.48 -17.02 12.84
N GLY A 75 32.35 -16.58 12.31
CA GLY A 75 31.42 -15.70 13.00
C GLY A 75 30.22 -16.34 13.69
N TYR A 76 29.31 -15.46 14.06
CA TYR A 76 28.00 -15.77 14.62
C TYR A 76 26.92 -15.66 13.55
N THR A 77 26.22 -16.76 13.29
CA THR A 77 24.95 -16.78 12.57
C THR A 77 23.82 -16.66 13.60
N PRO A 78 23.26 -15.46 13.87
CA PRO A 78 22.13 -15.33 14.78
C PRO A 78 20.90 -16.11 14.26
N PRO A 79 20.06 -16.70 15.14
CA PRO A 79 18.83 -17.38 14.77
C PRO A 79 17.80 -16.48 14.05
N THR A 80 18.02 -16.27 12.76
CA THR A 80 17.03 -15.67 11.87
C THR A 80 15.81 -16.56 11.72
N LYS A 81 14.78 -16.00 11.11
CA LYS A 81 13.71 -16.77 10.48
C LYS A 81 13.75 -16.68 8.95
N GLY A 82 14.38 -15.63 8.39
CA GLY A 82 14.43 -15.31 6.96
C GLY A 82 15.79 -15.57 6.32
N GLN A 83 16.30 -14.60 5.55
CA GLN A 83 17.65 -14.62 4.98
C GLN A 83 18.69 -14.79 6.10
N SER A 84 19.52 -15.81 5.98
CA SER A 84 20.62 -16.09 6.91
C SER A 84 21.81 -15.18 6.61
N PHE A 85 22.40 -14.64 7.67
CA PHE A 85 23.67 -13.94 7.61
C PHE A 85 24.62 -14.41 8.72
N THR A 86 25.88 -14.62 8.39
CA THR A 86 26.95 -14.90 9.35
C THR A 86 27.80 -13.66 9.57
N LEU A 87 27.96 -13.23 10.82
CA LEU A 87 28.68 -12.01 11.21
C LEU A 87 30.04 -12.37 11.80
N ASN A 88 31.09 -12.06 11.05
CA ASN A 88 32.47 -12.51 11.29
C ASN A 88 33.35 -11.35 11.77
N PRO A 89 33.96 -11.42 12.98
CA PRO A 89 35.07 -10.54 13.35
C PRO A 89 36.28 -10.74 12.41
N ASN A 90 36.51 -11.97 11.96
CA ASN A 90 37.43 -12.34 10.89
C ASN A 90 38.86 -11.73 10.98
N PRO A 91 39.57 -11.82 12.11
CA PRO A 91 41.01 -11.59 12.12
C PRO A 91 41.74 -12.74 11.41
N TRP A 92 42.74 -12.39 10.60
CA TRP A 92 43.59 -13.30 9.87
C TRP A 92 45.02 -12.76 9.78
N GLY A 93 46.02 -13.66 9.75
CA GLY A 93 47.43 -13.27 9.81
C GLY A 93 47.85 -12.59 11.14
N VAL A 94 47.05 -12.70 12.20
CA VAL A 94 47.41 -12.29 13.56
C VAL A 94 48.27 -13.34 14.26
N SER A 95 49.07 -12.93 15.24
CA SER A 95 50.03 -13.77 15.96
C SER A 95 50.19 -13.36 17.42
N ASP A 96 50.85 -14.18 18.24
CA ASP A 96 51.28 -13.84 19.62
C ASP A 96 52.14 -12.55 19.71
N SER A 97 52.66 -12.05 18.59
CA SER A 97 53.44 -10.81 18.48
C SER A 97 52.68 -9.63 17.88
N THR A 98 51.44 -9.82 17.45
CA THR A 98 50.58 -8.77 16.89
C THR A 98 50.02 -7.91 18.02
N VAL A 99 50.32 -6.61 18.02
CA VAL A 99 49.80 -5.67 19.01
C VAL A 99 48.47 -5.10 18.53
N GLY A 100 47.38 -5.54 19.15
CA GLY A 100 46.03 -5.06 18.88
C GLY A 100 44.94 -6.04 19.22
N ALA A 101 43.69 -5.67 18.94
CA ALA A 101 42.51 -6.49 19.11
C ALA A 101 41.36 -6.01 18.21
N ILE A 102 40.42 -6.93 17.95
CA ILE A 102 39.13 -6.68 17.30
C ILE A 102 38.02 -7.43 18.06
N CYS A 103 36.91 -6.72 18.30
CA CYS A 103 35.67 -7.21 18.87
C CYS A 103 34.49 -6.71 18.02
N MET A 104 33.55 -7.60 17.72
CA MET A 104 32.28 -7.28 17.07
C MET A 104 31.16 -7.41 18.09
N ASP A 105 30.30 -6.40 18.19
CA ASP A 105 29.04 -6.45 18.93
C ASP A 105 27.88 -6.59 17.93
N VAL A 106 27.06 -7.61 18.10
CA VAL A 106 25.88 -7.89 17.26
C VAL A 106 24.61 -7.69 18.08
N THR A 107 23.70 -6.86 17.60
CA THR A 107 22.44 -6.49 18.26
C THR A 107 21.31 -7.39 17.77
N THR A 108 20.73 -8.21 18.67
CA THR A 108 19.58 -9.08 18.39
C THR A 108 18.45 -8.87 19.41
N PHE A 109 17.30 -9.49 19.20
CA PHE A 109 16.18 -9.49 20.15
C PHE A 109 16.23 -10.72 21.07
N GLU A 110 15.56 -10.64 22.24
CA GLU A 110 15.48 -11.72 23.25
C GLU A 110 14.96 -13.08 22.73
N ASN A 111 14.33 -13.11 21.55
CA ASN A 111 13.87 -14.33 20.88
C ASN A 111 14.93 -14.97 19.94
N GLY A 112 16.12 -14.36 19.81
CA GLY A 112 17.22 -14.77 18.92
C GLY A 112 17.24 -14.12 17.53
N THR A 113 16.19 -13.40 17.12
CA THR A 113 16.04 -12.82 15.78
C THR A 113 16.53 -11.36 15.70
N TYR A 114 16.43 -10.75 14.51
CA TYR A 114 16.73 -9.34 14.26
C TYR A 114 15.59 -8.63 13.52
N ALA A 115 15.79 -7.36 13.16
CA ALA A 115 14.73 -6.39 12.84
C ALA A 115 13.80 -6.78 11.68
N THR A 116 14.33 -7.37 10.59
CA THR A 116 13.50 -7.83 9.47
C THR A 116 13.98 -9.20 8.97
N LYS A 117 13.20 -9.78 8.04
CA LYS A 117 13.49 -11.09 7.42
C LYS A 117 14.60 -11.03 6.36
N ASN A 118 14.95 -9.84 5.87
CA ASN A 118 15.87 -9.64 4.72
C ASN A 118 17.00 -8.63 5.01
N THR A 119 16.95 -7.95 6.17
CA THR A 119 17.97 -7.03 6.66
C THR A 119 18.81 -7.74 7.71
N ALA A 120 20.14 -7.60 7.67
CA ALA A 120 21.03 -8.11 8.69
C ALA A 120 20.71 -7.54 10.09
N PRO A 121 21.13 -8.21 11.18
CA PRO A 121 21.21 -7.57 12.49
C PRO A 121 22.13 -6.35 12.41
N GLU A 122 21.81 -5.32 13.20
CA GLU A 122 22.75 -4.24 13.47
C GLU A 122 24.03 -4.82 14.10
N PHE A 123 25.18 -4.37 13.63
CA PHE A 123 26.46 -4.71 14.24
C PHE A 123 27.43 -3.52 14.29
N SER A 124 28.34 -3.56 15.25
CA SER A 124 29.49 -2.66 15.34
C SER A 124 30.77 -3.47 15.53
N VAL A 125 31.90 -2.89 15.10
CA VAL A 125 33.21 -3.53 15.19
C VAL A 125 34.20 -2.54 15.78
N THR A 126 34.61 -2.77 17.03
CA THR A 126 35.62 -1.97 17.73
C THR A 126 36.98 -2.63 17.61
N TRP A 127 38.00 -1.88 17.17
CA TRP A 127 39.36 -2.41 17.01
C TRP A 127 40.47 -1.37 17.14
N GLN A 128 41.67 -1.86 17.42
CA GLN A 128 42.95 -1.16 17.25
C GLN A 128 44.02 -2.19 16.88
N TYR A 129 44.88 -1.86 15.91
CA TYR A 129 46.09 -2.61 15.58
C TYR A 129 47.25 -1.65 15.28
N ASP A 130 48.47 -2.01 15.70
CA ASP A 130 49.70 -1.38 15.21
C ASP A 130 49.90 -1.67 13.70
N PRO A 131 50.68 -0.86 12.95
CA PRO A 131 50.92 -1.08 11.53
C PRO A 131 51.52 -2.46 11.20
N GLY A 132 50.81 -3.22 10.37
CA GLY A 132 51.23 -4.55 9.90
C GLY A 132 52.44 -4.51 8.94
N PRO A 133 53.10 -5.65 8.71
CA PRO A 133 54.23 -5.73 7.78
C PRO A 133 53.79 -5.47 6.33
N LEU A 134 54.66 -4.88 5.50
CA LEU A 134 54.33 -4.45 4.13
C LEU A 134 53.84 -5.56 3.18
N ASN A 135 54.04 -6.84 3.53
CA ASN A 135 53.56 -8.00 2.78
C ASN A 135 52.26 -8.62 3.33
N GLN A 136 51.73 -8.09 4.44
CA GLN A 136 50.42 -8.40 5.02
C GLN A 136 49.99 -7.23 5.94
N PRO A 137 49.53 -6.11 5.37
CA PRO A 137 49.22 -4.90 6.14
C PRO A 137 47.82 -4.91 6.78
N VAL A 138 46.99 -5.91 6.44
CA VAL A 138 45.63 -6.12 6.96
C VAL A 138 45.66 -7.19 8.06
N HIS A 139 44.89 -6.97 9.13
CA HIS A 139 44.76 -7.85 10.28
C HIS A 139 43.38 -8.52 10.38
N ALA A 140 42.35 -7.97 9.75
CA ALA A 140 41.00 -8.52 9.70
C ALA A 140 40.19 -7.96 8.53
N PHE A 141 39.18 -8.68 8.06
CA PHE A 141 38.06 -8.11 7.28
C PHE A 141 36.72 -8.44 7.95
N SER A 142 36.33 -7.62 8.91
CA SER A 142 35.13 -7.85 9.73
C SER A 142 33.86 -7.54 8.93
N ASN A 143 32.93 -8.50 8.86
CA ASN A 143 31.85 -8.45 7.89
C ASN A 143 30.55 -9.11 8.35
N VAL A 144 29.49 -8.84 7.58
CA VAL A 144 28.29 -9.67 7.47
C VAL A 144 28.28 -10.36 6.10
N MET A 145 28.22 -11.69 6.09
CA MET A 145 28.18 -12.54 4.90
C MET A 145 26.76 -13.05 4.62
N ILE A 146 26.38 -13.17 3.34
CA ILE A 146 25.13 -13.80 2.91
C ILE A 146 25.33 -15.32 2.83
N ASP A 147 24.61 -16.11 3.64
CA ASP A 147 24.77 -17.57 3.64
C ASP A 147 23.88 -18.28 2.60
N ASP A 148 22.64 -17.82 2.40
CA ASP A 148 21.68 -18.46 1.49
C ASP A 148 21.86 -18.02 0.01
N GLY A 149 21.78 -18.99 -0.91
CA GLY A 149 21.70 -18.73 -2.36
C GLY A 149 23.03 -18.71 -3.11
N LEU A 150 24.16 -18.83 -2.41
CA LEU A 150 25.49 -19.01 -2.98
C LEU A 150 25.93 -20.49 -2.89
N PRO A 151 26.83 -20.98 -3.75
CA PRO A 151 27.40 -20.32 -4.93
C PRO A 151 26.41 -20.19 -6.09
N ILE A 152 26.53 -19.12 -6.88
CA ILE A 152 25.68 -18.84 -8.06
C ILE A 152 26.54 -18.42 -9.26
N SER A 153 26.21 -18.92 -10.45
CA SER A 153 26.91 -18.48 -11.67
C SER A 153 26.53 -17.05 -12.03
N LEU A 154 27.52 -16.24 -12.42
CA LEU A 154 27.34 -14.83 -12.77
C LEU A 154 26.32 -14.65 -13.90
N GLU A 155 26.19 -15.60 -14.83
CA GLU A 155 25.17 -15.56 -15.88
C GLU A 155 23.72 -15.65 -15.40
N LYS A 156 23.50 -16.13 -14.17
CA LYS A 156 22.17 -16.29 -13.57
C LYS A 156 21.77 -15.12 -12.69
N ILE A 157 22.71 -14.22 -12.36
CA ILE A 157 22.41 -13.00 -11.60
C ILE A 157 21.79 -11.99 -12.58
N GLN A 158 20.51 -11.65 -12.38
CA GLN A 158 19.82 -10.63 -13.19
C GLN A 158 19.94 -9.23 -12.59
N HIS A 159 20.06 -9.13 -11.26
CA HIS A 159 20.23 -7.91 -10.47
C HIS A 159 20.97 -8.22 -9.16
N MET A 160 21.60 -7.21 -8.56
CA MET A 160 22.34 -7.27 -7.31
C MET A 160 21.99 -6.04 -6.45
N ASN A 161 20.71 -5.93 -6.09
CA ASN A 161 20.23 -4.83 -5.25
C ASN A 161 20.71 -4.97 -3.81
N VAL A 162 21.40 -3.94 -3.33
CA VAL A 162 21.74 -3.74 -1.91
C VAL A 162 21.13 -2.45 -1.39
N ASP A 163 20.90 -2.42 -0.08
CA ASP A 163 20.43 -1.25 0.65
C ASP A 163 21.08 -1.21 2.04
N PHE A 164 21.96 -0.24 2.30
CA PHE A 164 22.74 -0.18 3.53
C PHE A 164 22.99 1.24 4.06
N HIS A 165 23.33 1.31 5.35
CA HIS A 165 23.92 2.48 6.01
C HIS A 165 25.05 2.02 6.96
N TRP A 166 26.16 2.76 6.96
CA TRP A 166 27.29 2.58 7.88
C TRP A 166 27.91 3.91 8.33
N THR A 167 28.64 3.88 9.44
CA THR A 167 29.47 4.99 9.95
C THR A 167 30.80 4.49 10.54
N TYR A 168 31.77 5.39 10.76
CA TYR A 168 33.03 5.12 11.46
C TYR A 168 33.38 6.21 12.49
N GLY A 169 33.57 5.83 13.75
CA GLY A 169 33.95 6.73 14.84
C GLY A 169 35.32 6.42 15.45
N VAL A 170 35.93 7.41 16.10
CA VAL A 170 37.05 7.21 17.02
C VAL A 170 36.52 6.90 18.42
N GLY A 171 37.00 5.82 19.04
CA GLY A 171 36.55 5.35 20.35
C GLY A 171 36.04 3.91 20.36
N ASN A 172 35.22 3.60 21.38
CA ASN A 172 34.69 2.25 21.68
C ASN A 172 33.17 2.16 21.48
N THR A 173 32.59 3.09 20.72
CA THR A 173 31.14 3.27 20.57
C THR A 173 30.83 3.72 19.14
N PRO A 174 29.71 3.27 18.55
CA PRO A 174 29.19 3.85 17.32
C PRO A 174 29.13 5.37 17.34
N ALA A 175 29.38 5.98 16.18
CA ALA A 175 29.15 7.41 15.95
C ALA A 175 27.92 7.60 15.04
N GLU A 176 27.20 8.70 15.22
CA GLU A 176 26.02 9.03 14.40
C GLU A 176 26.38 9.42 12.96
N ALA A 177 27.65 9.79 12.70
CA ALA A 177 28.22 10.08 11.38
C ALA A 177 29.75 9.94 11.40
N THR A 178 30.37 9.71 10.24
CA THR A 178 31.81 9.54 10.06
C THR A 178 32.55 10.88 10.04
N ASN A 179 33.57 11.04 10.89
CA ASN A 179 34.41 12.23 10.93
C ASN A 179 35.82 11.94 10.39
N GLU A 180 36.03 12.16 9.09
CA GLU A 180 37.32 11.91 8.41
C GLU A 180 38.51 12.64 9.04
N ALA A 181 38.29 13.82 9.63
CA ALA A 181 39.35 14.60 10.27
C ALA A 181 39.81 13.95 11.59
N GLU A 182 38.88 13.37 12.35
CA GLU A 182 39.20 12.59 13.56
C GLU A 182 39.85 11.25 13.21
N LEU A 183 39.35 10.54 12.19
CA LEU A 183 40.01 9.33 11.68
C LEU A 183 41.45 9.62 11.19
N THR A 184 41.65 10.75 10.51
CA THR A 184 42.99 11.20 10.07
C THR A 184 43.89 11.52 11.27
N ALA A 185 43.37 12.22 12.29
CA ALA A 185 44.12 12.53 13.51
C ALA A 185 44.47 11.27 14.31
N ALA A 186 43.57 10.28 14.35
CA ALA A 186 43.78 8.95 14.94
C ALA A 186 44.70 8.04 14.09
N SER A 187 45.18 8.50 12.92
CA SER A 187 46.02 7.73 12.00
C SER A 187 45.38 6.41 11.54
N VAL A 188 44.06 6.43 11.32
CA VAL A 188 43.27 5.26 10.94
C VAL A 188 43.56 4.88 9.50
N ASN A 189 43.77 3.59 9.27
CA ASN A 189 43.91 2.97 7.96
C ASN A 189 42.87 1.85 7.85
N THR A 190 41.88 2.04 6.98
CA THR A 190 40.73 1.13 6.82
C THR A 190 39.97 1.41 5.52
N ASN A 191 39.15 0.46 5.09
CA ASN A 191 38.13 0.65 4.06
C ASN A 191 36.76 0.19 4.56
N ILE A 192 35.75 0.43 3.74
CA ILE A 192 34.40 -0.14 3.90
C ILE A 192 34.02 -0.66 2.51
N ALA A 193 33.70 -1.95 2.41
CA ALA A 193 33.54 -2.62 1.14
C ALA A 193 32.42 -3.66 1.15
N ILE A 194 31.80 -3.85 -0.01
CA ILE A 194 31.25 -5.15 -0.40
C ILE A 194 32.39 -5.93 -1.07
N ASP A 195 32.53 -7.20 -0.71
CA ASP A 195 33.59 -8.08 -1.14
C ASP A 195 33.00 -9.43 -1.60
N MET A 196 33.51 -9.94 -2.72
CA MET A 196 32.90 -11.03 -3.49
C MET A 196 33.97 -11.90 -4.15
N PHE A 197 33.98 -13.21 -3.83
CA PHE A 197 34.93 -14.16 -4.41
C PHE A 197 34.30 -14.95 -5.57
N MET A 198 35.02 -15.07 -6.69
CA MET A 198 34.55 -15.68 -7.94
C MET A 198 35.52 -16.70 -8.53
N SER A 199 34.99 -17.79 -9.10
CA SER A 199 35.77 -18.92 -9.61
C SER A 199 35.16 -19.58 -10.84
N HIS A 200 35.99 -20.18 -11.69
CA HIS A 200 35.52 -21.01 -12.82
C HIS A 200 34.82 -22.31 -12.36
N GLU A 201 35.12 -22.78 -11.14
CA GLU A 201 34.46 -23.93 -10.51
C GLU A 201 33.31 -23.47 -9.59
N GLU A 202 32.23 -24.25 -9.54
CA GLU A 202 31.04 -23.95 -8.72
C GLU A 202 31.36 -23.91 -7.21
N LYS A 203 32.25 -24.79 -6.74
CA LYS A 203 32.48 -25.02 -5.30
C LYS A 203 33.97 -25.07 -4.96
N VAL A 204 34.45 -23.94 -4.45
CA VAL A 204 35.79 -23.74 -3.91
C VAL A 204 35.74 -23.89 -2.36
N LYS A 205 36.89 -24.18 -1.73
CA LYS A 205 36.95 -24.49 -0.28
C LYS A 205 37.24 -23.30 0.61
N ASP A 206 38.23 -22.49 0.22
CA ASP A 206 38.80 -21.41 0.99
C ASP A 206 38.83 -20.15 0.11
N SER A 207 38.69 -18.95 0.69
CA SER A 207 38.65 -17.69 -0.09
C SER A 207 39.90 -17.47 -0.96
N SER A 208 41.06 -17.99 -0.53
CA SER A 208 42.32 -17.93 -1.28
C SER A 208 42.40 -18.82 -2.51
N ASP A 209 41.43 -19.72 -2.71
CA ASP A 209 41.43 -20.70 -3.80
C ASP A 209 40.53 -20.24 -4.99
N TYR A 210 39.80 -19.13 -4.83
CA TYR A 210 39.01 -18.50 -5.90
C TYR A 210 39.92 -17.77 -6.90
N THR A 211 39.55 -17.69 -8.18
CA THR A 211 40.41 -17.05 -9.20
C THR A 211 40.36 -15.53 -9.18
N HIS A 212 39.24 -14.96 -8.74
CA HIS A 212 39.04 -13.51 -8.62
C HIS A 212 38.45 -13.10 -7.26
N GLU A 213 38.86 -11.93 -6.80
CA GLU A 213 38.41 -11.18 -5.64
C GLU A 213 37.88 -9.83 -6.16
N VAL A 214 36.57 -9.58 -6.05
CA VAL A 214 35.92 -8.39 -6.61
C VAL A 214 35.31 -7.57 -5.49
N MET A 215 35.86 -6.38 -5.28
CA MET A 215 35.47 -5.49 -4.20
C MET A 215 34.81 -4.21 -4.73
N VAL A 216 33.82 -3.71 -4.01
CA VAL A 216 33.21 -2.39 -4.22
C VAL A 216 33.40 -1.59 -2.93
N TRP A 217 34.36 -0.66 -2.93
CA TRP A 217 34.74 0.14 -1.75
C TRP A 217 33.92 1.44 -1.71
N PHE A 218 33.21 1.66 -0.61
CA PHE A 218 32.36 2.82 -0.33
C PHE A 218 32.99 3.82 0.65
N GLY A 219 34.13 3.47 1.25
CA GLY A 219 34.92 4.35 2.11
C GLY A 219 36.36 3.87 2.14
N LYS A 220 37.31 4.82 2.26
CA LYS A 220 38.75 4.54 2.29
C LYS A 220 39.46 5.61 3.10
N PHE A 221 40.16 5.21 4.16
CA PHE A 221 40.87 6.11 5.08
C PHE A 221 42.32 5.67 5.26
N GLY A 222 43.21 6.65 5.39
CA GLY A 222 44.64 6.45 5.61
C GLY A 222 45.45 6.06 4.35
N PRO A 223 46.79 6.28 4.37
CA PRO A 223 47.67 6.00 3.22
C PRO A 223 48.06 4.52 3.04
N ALA A 224 47.76 3.63 4.00
CA ALA A 224 48.07 2.20 3.91
C ALA A 224 46.96 1.37 3.27
N ALA A 225 45.71 1.86 3.25
CA ALA A 225 44.57 1.22 2.59
C ALA A 225 44.62 1.42 1.06
N GLN A 226 45.64 0.86 0.41
CA GLN A 226 45.88 1.00 -1.03
C GLN A 226 45.14 -0.07 -1.83
N VAL A 227 44.42 0.34 -2.87
CA VAL A 227 43.76 -0.59 -3.80
C VAL A 227 44.80 -1.32 -4.64
N ILE A 228 44.61 -2.62 -4.88
CA ILE A 228 45.53 -3.38 -5.72
C ILE A 228 45.41 -2.88 -7.18
N GLY A 229 46.54 -2.58 -7.81
CA GLY A 229 46.60 -1.89 -9.12
C GLY A 229 46.67 -0.36 -9.06
N GLN A 230 46.66 0.29 -7.87
CA GLN A 230 46.67 1.76 -7.76
C GLN A 230 47.80 2.46 -8.56
N LYS A 231 48.96 1.80 -8.71
CA LYS A 231 50.13 2.34 -9.43
C LYS A 231 50.01 2.26 -10.95
N ASP A 232 49.17 1.35 -11.44
CA ASP A 232 48.95 1.07 -12.85
C ASP A 232 47.79 1.94 -13.40
N GLY A 233 46.94 2.45 -12.51
CA GLY A 233 45.97 3.51 -12.77
C GLY A 233 44.51 3.04 -12.80
N ILE A 234 43.62 3.95 -13.17
CA ILE A 234 42.19 3.63 -13.35
C ILE A 234 42.02 2.83 -14.64
N VAL A 235 41.46 1.62 -14.52
CA VAL A 235 41.21 0.69 -15.63
C VAL A 235 39.90 1.03 -16.35
N ALA A 236 38.87 1.43 -15.60
CA ALA A 236 37.58 1.88 -16.10
C ALA A 236 36.85 2.75 -15.07
N THR A 237 35.82 3.46 -15.50
CA THR A 237 34.92 4.23 -14.63
C THR A 237 33.46 3.92 -14.97
N LYS A 238 32.62 3.75 -13.96
CA LYS A 238 31.18 3.52 -14.09
C LYS A 238 30.43 4.41 -13.09
N GLU A 239 29.35 5.05 -13.51
CA GLU A 239 28.46 5.81 -12.62
C GLU A 239 27.17 5.02 -12.38
N LEU A 240 26.77 4.87 -11.11
CA LEU A 240 25.52 4.26 -10.68
C LEU A 240 24.89 5.11 -9.58
N ASN A 241 23.61 5.46 -9.72
CA ASN A 241 22.84 6.23 -8.76
C ASN A 241 23.56 7.51 -8.25
N GLY A 242 24.18 8.27 -9.16
CA GLY A 242 24.94 9.49 -8.85
C GLY A 242 26.28 9.27 -8.14
N THR A 243 26.71 8.01 -8.00
CA THR A 243 27.99 7.62 -7.41
C THR A 243 28.93 7.14 -8.50
N ILE A 244 30.12 7.74 -8.59
CA ILE A 244 31.17 7.36 -9.55
C ILE A 244 32.02 6.26 -8.91
N PHE A 245 32.26 5.17 -9.63
CA PHE A 245 33.14 4.07 -9.25
C PHE A 245 34.31 3.98 -10.24
N ASN A 246 35.54 3.99 -9.74
CA ASN A 246 36.77 3.79 -10.52
C ASN A 246 37.33 2.39 -10.26
N LEU A 247 37.55 1.62 -11.32
CA LEU A 247 38.12 0.28 -11.26
C LEU A 247 39.66 0.32 -11.22
N TYR A 248 40.23 -0.45 -10.31
CA TYR A 248 41.65 -0.80 -10.26
C TYR A 248 41.81 -2.33 -10.34
N SER A 249 42.91 -2.81 -10.93
CA SER A 249 43.14 -4.24 -11.16
C SER A 249 44.60 -4.63 -10.92
N GLY A 250 44.82 -5.78 -10.27
CA GLY A 250 46.14 -6.39 -10.14
C GLY A 250 46.03 -7.78 -9.48
N GLN A 251 47.15 -8.33 -9.01
CA GLN A 251 47.16 -9.64 -8.33
C GLN A 251 47.62 -9.51 -6.88
N ASN A 252 46.99 -10.25 -5.98
CA ASN A 252 47.43 -10.39 -4.59
C ASN A 252 48.55 -11.44 -4.44
N GLY A 253 49.06 -11.62 -3.23
CA GLY A 253 50.16 -12.55 -2.92
C GLY A 253 49.89 -14.04 -3.17
N LYS A 254 48.69 -14.41 -3.64
CA LYS A 254 48.31 -15.77 -4.06
C LYS A 254 48.21 -15.95 -5.58
N ASN A 255 48.43 -14.88 -6.37
CA ASN A 255 48.15 -14.78 -7.81
C ASN A 255 46.64 -14.76 -8.17
N GLN A 256 45.77 -14.63 -7.17
CA GLN A 256 44.35 -14.31 -7.36
C GLN A 256 44.22 -12.86 -7.86
N TRP A 257 43.35 -12.63 -8.85
CA TRP A 257 43.12 -11.30 -9.42
C TRP A 257 42.18 -10.49 -8.54
N VAL A 258 42.59 -9.29 -8.18
CA VAL A 258 41.83 -8.36 -7.34
C VAL A 258 41.33 -7.21 -8.19
N LEU A 259 40.03 -6.98 -8.16
CA LEU A 259 39.31 -6.01 -8.97
C LEU A 259 38.52 -5.09 -8.04
N THR A 260 39.02 -3.88 -7.83
CA THR A 260 38.45 -2.94 -6.85
C THR A 260 37.75 -1.77 -7.53
N TRP A 261 36.43 -1.69 -7.39
CA TRP A 261 35.62 -0.52 -7.74
C TRP A 261 35.56 0.43 -6.55
N LEU A 262 36.34 1.51 -6.57
CA LEU A 262 36.40 2.52 -5.51
C LEU A 262 35.45 3.69 -5.81
N THR A 263 34.57 4.04 -4.88
CA THR A 263 33.74 5.26 -4.95
C THR A 263 34.62 6.51 -5.05
N SER A 264 34.21 7.50 -5.85
CA SER A 264 34.99 8.71 -6.11
C SER A 264 34.12 9.94 -6.35
N ASP A 265 34.68 11.14 -6.13
CA ASP A 265 34.11 12.41 -6.60
C ASP A 265 34.49 12.74 -8.05
N SER A 266 35.37 11.94 -8.67
CA SER A 266 35.84 12.17 -10.04
C SER A 266 36.19 10.88 -10.79
N SER A 267 35.90 10.84 -12.09
CA SER A 267 36.41 9.84 -13.02
C SER A 267 37.93 9.91 -13.26
N ASN A 268 38.59 10.95 -12.73
CA ASN A 268 40.04 11.12 -12.77
C ASN A 268 40.58 11.40 -11.36
N ASP A 269 40.65 10.36 -10.53
CA ASP A 269 41.29 10.36 -9.22
C ASP A 269 42.60 9.54 -9.25
N PRO A 270 43.73 10.15 -9.68
CA PRO A 270 45.02 9.46 -9.76
C PRO A 270 45.67 9.20 -8.40
N GLU A 271 45.13 9.77 -7.31
CA GLU A 271 45.58 9.49 -5.95
C GLU A 271 44.76 8.37 -5.28
N ALA A 272 43.70 7.90 -5.95
CA ALA A 272 42.72 6.92 -5.45
C ALA A 272 42.30 7.24 -4.01
N LYS A 273 41.90 8.49 -3.75
CA LYS A 273 41.47 8.99 -2.45
C LYS A 273 40.30 8.18 -1.92
N GLY A 274 39.31 7.96 -2.77
CA GLY A 274 38.02 7.41 -2.40
C GLY A 274 37.02 8.50 -2.00
N LYS A 275 35.72 8.18 -2.05
CA LYS A 275 34.63 9.05 -1.59
C LYS A 275 33.81 8.32 -0.53
N THR A 276 33.79 8.86 0.69
CA THR A 276 32.95 8.38 1.79
C THR A 276 31.47 8.40 1.40
N THR A 277 30.89 7.20 1.35
CA THR A 277 29.52 6.92 0.89
C THR A 277 28.80 6.10 1.96
N GLU A 278 28.40 6.76 3.04
CA GLU A 278 27.77 6.17 4.25
C GLU A 278 26.43 5.48 3.99
N THR A 279 25.78 5.77 2.87
CA THR A 279 24.50 5.19 2.47
C THR A 279 24.52 4.85 0.99
N PHE A 280 24.07 3.66 0.62
CA PHE A 280 23.83 3.29 -0.78
C PHE A 280 22.61 2.38 -0.89
N THR A 281 21.75 2.69 -1.86
CA THR A 281 20.59 1.89 -2.22
C THR A 281 20.56 1.78 -3.74
N GLY A 282 20.71 0.57 -4.29
CA GLY A 282 20.81 0.38 -5.75
C GLY A 282 21.31 -0.99 -6.21
N ASP A 283 21.27 -1.19 -7.52
CA ASP A 283 21.77 -2.39 -8.20
C ASP A 283 23.27 -2.26 -8.50
N LEU A 284 24.09 -3.13 -7.93
CA LEU A 284 25.54 -3.19 -8.16
C LEU A 284 25.96 -4.11 -9.30
N LEU A 285 25.03 -4.89 -9.87
CA LEU A 285 25.36 -5.84 -10.95
C LEU A 285 26.05 -5.17 -12.15
N PRO A 286 25.71 -3.93 -12.55
CA PRO A 286 26.41 -3.24 -13.64
C PRO A 286 27.91 -2.98 -13.40
N LEU A 287 28.43 -3.11 -12.17
CA LEU A 287 29.88 -3.11 -11.92
C LEU A 287 30.51 -4.47 -12.28
N ILE A 288 29.76 -5.56 -12.13
CA ILE A 288 30.20 -6.92 -12.43
C ILE A 288 30.03 -7.25 -13.93
N THR A 289 28.97 -6.75 -14.58
CA THR A 289 28.77 -6.95 -16.03
C THR A 289 29.84 -6.29 -16.87
N ASP A 290 30.39 -5.16 -16.42
CA ASP A 290 31.47 -4.48 -17.12
C ASP A 290 32.76 -5.31 -17.06
N LEU A 291 33.05 -5.95 -15.91
CA LEU A 291 34.21 -6.83 -15.75
C LEU A 291 34.17 -8.02 -16.71
N TYR A 292 33.06 -8.79 -16.76
CA TYR A 292 32.98 -9.92 -17.68
C TYR A 292 32.88 -9.52 -19.17
N SER A 293 32.73 -8.23 -19.46
CA SER A 293 32.77 -7.66 -20.81
C SER A 293 34.18 -7.19 -21.23
N MET A 294 35.15 -7.18 -20.30
CA MET A 294 36.56 -6.97 -20.58
C MET A 294 37.22 -8.26 -21.10
N THR A 295 38.49 -8.19 -21.51
CA THR A 295 39.22 -9.32 -22.09
C THR A 295 40.60 -9.49 -21.47
N GLY A 296 40.97 -10.74 -21.19
CA GLY A 296 42.21 -11.13 -20.52
C GLY A 296 41.93 -12.03 -19.31
N GLU A 297 42.97 -12.69 -18.79
CA GLU A 297 42.88 -13.59 -17.63
C GLU A 297 42.61 -12.86 -16.30
N ALA A 298 42.56 -11.52 -16.32
CA ALA A 298 42.40 -10.65 -15.16
C ALA A 298 40.93 -10.36 -14.79
N TYR A 299 39.97 -10.86 -15.56
CA TYR A 299 38.55 -10.54 -15.42
C TYR A 299 37.70 -11.83 -15.38
N PRO A 300 36.72 -11.93 -14.46
CA PRO A 300 35.87 -13.11 -14.35
C PRO A 300 35.05 -13.32 -15.63
N SER A 301 34.88 -14.58 -16.02
CA SER A 301 34.02 -14.91 -17.16
C SER A 301 32.54 -14.88 -16.77
N LYS A 302 31.64 -14.62 -17.73
CA LYS A 302 30.18 -14.73 -17.51
C LYS A 302 29.76 -16.10 -16.93
N SER A 303 30.50 -17.17 -17.25
CA SER A 303 30.25 -18.54 -16.77
C SER A 303 30.82 -18.84 -15.38
N ASP A 304 31.57 -17.92 -14.77
CA ASP A 304 32.15 -18.11 -13.44
C ASP A 304 31.06 -18.09 -12.35
N TYR A 305 31.41 -18.51 -11.14
CA TYR A 305 30.53 -18.61 -9.98
C TYR A 305 30.98 -17.65 -8.88
N MET A 306 30.08 -16.79 -8.44
CA MET A 306 30.21 -16.07 -7.18
C MET A 306 29.92 -17.04 -6.04
N GLY A 307 30.91 -17.28 -5.18
CA GLY A 307 30.79 -18.20 -4.05
C GLY A 307 30.64 -17.54 -2.69
N ILE A 308 31.05 -16.27 -2.57
CA ILE A 308 30.99 -15.47 -1.33
C ILE A 308 30.46 -14.08 -1.71
N PHE A 309 29.59 -13.52 -0.86
CA PHE A 309 29.17 -12.11 -0.90
C PHE A 309 29.10 -11.61 0.55
N GLN A 310 29.87 -10.57 0.88
CA GLN A 310 29.99 -10.05 2.24
C GLN A 310 30.16 -8.52 2.26
N PHE A 311 29.62 -7.86 3.28
CA PHE A 311 29.72 -6.41 3.50
C PHE A 311 30.45 -6.13 4.82
N GLY A 312 31.50 -5.31 4.80
CA GLY A 312 32.39 -5.18 5.95
C GLY A 312 33.49 -4.12 5.81
N THR A 313 34.53 -4.26 6.64
CA THR A 313 35.64 -3.30 6.78
C THR A 313 36.98 -4.00 7.03
N GLU A 314 38.03 -3.60 6.32
CA GLU A 314 39.40 -4.08 6.57
C GLU A 314 40.09 -3.29 7.68
N ALA A 315 40.58 -3.99 8.71
CA ALA A 315 41.38 -3.40 9.77
C ALA A 315 42.87 -3.45 9.41
N PHE A 316 43.45 -2.32 8.95
CA PHE A 316 44.89 -2.23 8.72
C PHE A 316 45.61 -1.79 10.01
N SER A 317 45.39 -0.55 10.46
CA SER A 317 45.99 -0.01 11.70
C SER A 317 45.33 1.28 12.19
N SER A 318 45.49 1.59 13.47
CA SER A 318 45.04 2.84 14.12
C SER A 318 45.86 3.13 15.38
N SER A 319 46.07 4.40 15.73
CA SER A 319 46.78 4.78 16.97
C SER A 319 45.91 4.72 18.24
N THR A 320 44.61 4.49 18.08
CA THR A 320 43.58 4.40 19.13
C THR A 320 42.48 3.44 18.70
N ASN A 321 41.66 2.95 19.63
CA ASN A 321 40.43 2.25 19.28
C ASN A 321 39.54 3.10 18.37
N VAL A 322 38.96 2.44 17.37
CA VAL A 322 37.95 2.96 16.44
C VAL A 322 36.78 1.98 16.36
N THR A 323 35.60 2.48 16.00
CA THR A 323 34.37 1.67 15.88
C THR A 323 33.71 1.88 14.51
N PHE A 324 33.61 0.82 13.71
CA PHE A 324 32.69 0.73 12.59
C PHE A 324 31.28 0.41 13.11
N TRP A 325 30.23 0.94 12.48
CA TRP A 325 28.84 0.59 12.79
C TRP A 325 28.02 0.46 11.52
N ALA A 326 27.19 -0.58 11.45
CA ALA A 326 26.28 -0.86 10.35
C ALA A 326 24.86 -1.15 10.89
N PRO A 327 24.01 -0.12 11.09
CA PRO A 327 22.63 -0.30 11.53
C PRO A 327 21.69 -0.87 10.46
N LYS A 328 22.12 -0.94 9.19
CA LYS A 328 21.29 -1.39 8.08
C LYS A 328 22.12 -2.03 6.96
N PHE A 329 21.75 -3.23 6.54
CA PHE A 329 22.24 -3.90 5.32
C PHE A 329 21.20 -4.93 4.84
N SER A 330 20.80 -4.93 3.57
CA SER A 330 19.67 -5.71 3.05
C SER A 330 19.82 -6.11 1.56
N SER A 331 19.29 -7.27 1.17
CA SER A 331 19.35 -7.85 -0.20
C SER A 331 18.11 -8.70 -0.52
N LEU A 332 17.51 -8.60 -1.73
CA LEU A 332 16.11 -9.06 -1.93
C LEU A 332 15.72 -9.79 -3.25
N LEU A 333 16.40 -9.60 -4.38
CA LEU A 333 15.68 -9.54 -5.67
C LEU A 333 15.36 -10.85 -6.43
N VAL A 334 16.25 -11.84 -6.46
CA VAL A 334 16.35 -12.79 -7.60
C VAL A 334 15.10 -13.64 -7.91
N VAL A 335 14.37 -14.13 -6.91
CA VAL A 335 13.39 -15.23 -7.11
C VAL A 335 12.06 -14.77 -7.74
N LEU A 336 11.60 -13.55 -7.47
CA LEU A 336 10.29 -13.06 -7.95
C LEU A 336 10.36 -12.57 -9.40
N GLN A 337 11.53 -12.05 -9.82
CA GLN A 337 11.74 -11.48 -11.15
C GLN A 337 11.80 -12.54 -12.26
N ILE A 338 12.39 -13.71 -11.99
CA ILE A 338 12.52 -14.80 -12.97
C ILE A 338 11.13 -15.26 -13.45
N LEU A 339 10.14 -15.29 -12.56
CA LEU A 339 8.79 -15.75 -12.84
C LEU A 339 7.94 -14.77 -13.67
N ALA A 340 8.13 -13.46 -13.49
CA ALA A 340 7.50 -12.46 -14.36
C ALA A 340 8.03 -12.54 -15.81
N HIS A 341 9.28 -12.99 -16.02
CA HIS A 341 9.88 -13.14 -17.35
C HIS A 341 9.44 -14.40 -18.13
N LEU A 342 8.67 -15.33 -17.54
CA LEU A 342 8.18 -16.53 -18.25
C LEU A 342 6.92 -16.27 -19.09
N GLY A 343 6.24 -15.15 -18.84
CA GLY A 343 4.94 -14.84 -19.43
C GLY A 343 3.75 -15.23 -18.56
N ASN A 344 2.56 -14.87 -19.07
CA ASN A 344 1.35 -14.73 -18.26
C ASN A 344 0.84 -16.04 -17.64
N ASP A 345 1.00 -17.17 -18.36
CA ASP A 345 0.47 -18.46 -17.91
C ASP A 345 1.28 -19.05 -16.75
N ASP A 346 2.59 -19.20 -16.92
CA ASP A 346 3.50 -19.74 -15.91
C ASP A 346 3.50 -18.90 -14.62
N PHE A 347 3.52 -17.57 -14.76
CA PHE A 347 3.43 -16.64 -13.64
C PHE A 347 2.14 -16.86 -12.82
N VAL A 348 0.98 -16.91 -13.49
CA VAL A 348 -0.31 -17.06 -12.80
C VAL A 348 -0.50 -18.45 -12.22
N ASP A 349 -0.01 -19.50 -12.88
CA ASP A 349 -0.15 -20.87 -12.36
C ASP A 349 0.68 -21.05 -11.07
N VAL A 350 1.84 -20.38 -10.94
CA VAL A 350 2.62 -20.34 -9.70
C VAL A 350 1.95 -19.47 -8.62
N ILE A 351 1.49 -18.25 -8.94
CA ILE A 351 0.74 -17.43 -7.95
C ILE A 351 -0.56 -18.11 -7.50
N THR A 352 -1.20 -18.87 -8.39
CA THR A 352 -2.36 -19.71 -8.07
C THR A 352 -2.03 -20.74 -7.00
N GLU A 353 -0.90 -21.43 -7.11
CA GLU A 353 -0.48 -22.43 -6.12
C GLU A 353 0.02 -21.78 -4.83
N VAL A 354 0.61 -20.58 -4.90
CA VAL A 354 0.88 -19.73 -3.71
C VAL A 354 -0.41 -19.44 -2.94
N CYS A 355 -1.51 -19.12 -3.61
CA CYS A 355 -2.83 -18.91 -2.98
C CYS A 355 -3.39 -20.16 -2.29
N ILE A 356 -3.10 -21.35 -2.84
CA ILE A 356 -3.56 -22.65 -2.33
C ILE A 356 -2.73 -23.06 -1.11
N LEU A 357 -1.40 -23.11 -1.26
CA LEU A 357 -0.44 -23.53 -0.24
C LEU A 357 -0.41 -22.58 0.97
N ALA A 358 -0.52 -21.27 0.78
CA ALA A 358 -0.62 -20.28 1.87
C ALA A 358 -2.00 -20.30 2.58
N GLY A 359 -2.88 -21.25 2.26
CA GLY A 359 -4.17 -21.47 2.91
C GLY A 359 -5.22 -20.36 2.70
N LYS A 360 -4.89 -19.32 1.92
CA LYS A 360 -5.76 -18.15 1.69
C LYS A 360 -7.02 -18.54 0.92
N THR A 361 -6.89 -19.44 -0.08
CA THR A 361 -8.02 -19.99 -0.84
C THR A 361 -7.85 -21.50 -1.09
N ARG A 362 -8.73 -22.34 -0.53
CA ARG A 362 -8.74 -23.79 -0.82
C ARG A 362 -9.20 -24.17 -2.23
N THR A 363 -9.79 -23.22 -2.96
CA THR A 363 -10.11 -23.37 -4.37
C THR A 363 -9.86 -22.05 -5.09
N PHE A 364 -8.68 -21.89 -5.68
CA PHE A 364 -8.57 -21.01 -6.83
C PHE A 364 -9.32 -21.71 -7.99
N VAL A 365 -10.46 -21.17 -8.40
CA VAL A 365 -11.09 -21.58 -9.66
C VAL A 365 -10.28 -20.88 -10.76
N ARG A 366 -10.05 -21.56 -11.90
CA ARG A 366 -9.16 -21.05 -12.97
C ARG A 366 -9.49 -19.59 -13.30
N VAL A 367 -8.55 -18.68 -13.04
CA VAL A 367 -8.66 -17.29 -13.50
C VAL A 367 -8.76 -17.29 -15.03
N PRO A 368 -9.74 -16.59 -15.63
CA PRO A 368 -9.85 -16.45 -17.08
C PRO A 368 -8.57 -15.89 -17.70
N SER A 369 -8.29 -16.25 -18.96
CA SER A 369 -7.07 -15.83 -19.68
C SER A 369 -6.87 -14.30 -19.73
N LEU A 370 -7.96 -13.53 -19.79
CA LEU A 370 -7.93 -12.06 -19.71
C LEU A 370 -7.42 -11.58 -18.34
N GLY A 371 -7.89 -12.19 -17.25
CA GLY A 371 -7.41 -11.92 -15.90
C GLY A 371 -5.92 -12.21 -15.76
N LYS A 372 -5.42 -13.28 -16.40
CA LYS A 372 -4.00 -13.63 -16.34
C LYS A 372 -3.08 -12.52 -16.83
N ALA A 373 -3.44 -11.86 -17.93
CA ALA A 373 -2.65 -10.80 -18.52
C ALA A 373 -2.64 -9.52 -17.67
N LEU A 374 -3.75 -9.18 -16.99
CA LEU A 374 -3.77 -8.09 -16.01
C LEU A 374 -2.84 -8.37 -14.82
N TYR A 375 -2.96 -9.55 -14.18
CA TYR A 375 -2.06 -9.96 -13.09
C TYR A 375 -0.59 -9.93 -13.51
N TRP A 376 -0.27 -10.41 -14.72
CA TRP A 376 1.09 -10.39 -15.24
C TRP A 376 1.61 -8.96 -15.40
N ARG A 377 0.85 -8.05 -16.04
CA ARG A 377 1.25 -6.65 -16.25
C ARG A 377 1.48 -5.92 -14.93
N MET A 378 0.60 -6.13 -13.94
CA MET A 378 0.79 -5.64 -12.56
C MET A 378 2.16 -6.05 -12.00
N THR A 379 2.56 -7.31 -12.16
CA THR A 379 3.87 -7.78 -11.68
C THR A 379 5.06 -7.48 -12.59
N PHE A 380 4.84 -7.24 -13.89
CA PHE A 380 5.87 -6.76 -14.79
C PHE A 380 6.37 -5.38 -14.34
N ALA A 381 5.42 -4.49 -13.99
CA ALA A 381 5.70 -3.20 -13.37
C ALA A 381 6.37 -3.33 -11.98
N ILE A 382 5.91 -4.23 -11.09
CA ILE A 382 6.52 -4.40 -9.75
C ILE A 382 7.96 -4.96 -9.81
N TRP A 383 8.22 -5.98 -10.63
CA TRP A 383 9.44 -6.79 -10.48
C TRP A 383 10.48 -6.59 -11.59
N ILE A 384 10.11 -6.17 -12.79
CA ILE A 384 11.05 -6.12 -13.93
C ILE A 384 11.61 -4.72 -14.19
N TYR A 385 10.93 -3.66 -13.72
CA TYR A 385 11.43 -2.28 -13.79
C TYR A 385 11.69 -1.65 -12.41
N PRO A 386 12.66 -2.13 -11.62
CA PRO A 386 13.00 -1.58 -10.30
C PRO A 386 13.58 -0.14 -10.33
N ARG A 387 13.68 0.48 -11.52
CA ARG A 387 13.99 1.91 -11.68
C ARG A 387 12.75 2.81 -11.82
N LEU A 388 11.60 2.23 -12.20
CA LEU A 388 10.47 2.97 -12.79
C LEU A 388 9.15 2.79 -12.03
N LEU A 389 9.20 2.15 -10.86
CA LEU A 389 8.04 2.08 -9.97
C LEU A 389 7.72 3.48 -9.42
N PRO A 390 6.53 4.06 -9.68
CA PRO A 390 6.05 5.16 -8.85
C PRO A 390 5.92 4.62 -7.40
N PRO A 391 6.49 5.28 -6.38
CA PRO A 391 6.52 4.74 -5.00
C PRO A 391 5.13 4.42 -4.43
N SER A 392 4.09 5.06 -4.98
CA SER A 392 2.68 4.80 -4.74
C SER A 392 2.30 3.34 -4.99
N PHE A 393 2.81 2.69 -6.04
CA PHE A 393 2.47 1.30 -6.35
C PHE A 393 3.24 0.31 -5.46
N ALA A 394 4.48 0.60 -5.08
CA ALA A 394 5.21 -0.19 -4.10
C ALA A 394 4.54 -0.13 -2.70
N ARG A 395 4.12 1.07 -2.27
CA ARG A 395 3.31 1.28 -1.05
C ARG A 395 1.94 0.59 -1.15
N GLN A 396 1.24 0.73 -2.28
CA GLN A 396 -0.09 0.15 -2.51
C GLN A 396 -0.09 -1.37 -2.70
N SER A 397 1.04 -2.00 -3.06
CA SER A 397 1.16 -3.46 -3.26
C SER A 397 1.76 -4.21 -2.05
N SER A 398 2.72 -3.61 -1.36
CA SER A 398 3.57 -4.30 -0.37
C SER A 398 3.90 -3.50 0.90
N GLY A 399 3.84 -2.16 0.83
CA GLY A 399 4.15 -1.28 1.96
C GLY A 399 5.63 -0.91 2.10
N LEU A 400 6.48 -1.34 1.17
CA LEU A 400 7.95 -1.23 1.27
C LEU A 400 8.51 0.17 0.89
N CYS A 401 7.67 1.12 0.53
CA CYS A 401 8.02 2.50 0.20
C CYS A 401 6.98 3.47 0.76
N ASP A 402 7.31 4.76 0.84
CA ASP A 402 6.31 5.83 1.07
C ASP A 402 5.62 6.25 -0.24
N TYR A 403 4.50 6.96 -0.11
CA TYR A 403 3.90 7.62 -1.26
C TYR A 403 4.84 8.73 -1.78
N PRO A 404 4.91 8.97 -3.11
CA PRO A 404 5.58 10.15 -3.63
C PRO A 404 4.88 11.40 -3.13
N ALA A 405 5.57 12.54 -3.15
CA ALA A 405 4.91 13.83 -3.00
C ALA A 405 3.81 13.97 -4.05
N VAL A 406 2.69 14.59 -3.68
CA VAL A 406 1.61 14.90 -4.63
C VAL A 406 2.16 15.83 -5.70
N THR A 407 2.05 15.44 -6.97
CA THR A 407 2.42 16.30 -8.10
C THR A 407 1.35 17.37 -8.25
N ASP A 408 1.70 18.64 -8.01
CA ASP A 408 0.81 19.78 -8.25
C ASP A 408 0.38 19.81 -9.73
N TYR A 409 -0.90 19.60 -9.99
CA TYR A 409 -1.49 19.72 -11.33
C TYR A 409 -2.41 20.94 -11.40
N ALA A 410 -1.97 21.96 -12.14
CA ALA A 410 -2.78 23.12 -12.47
C ALA A 410 -3.63 22.80 -13.70
N VAL A 411 -4.95 22.69 -13.51
CA VAL A 411 -5.93 22.56 -14.58
C VAL A 411 -6.16 23.94 -15.23
N ASP A 412 -5.89 24.06 -16.53
CA ASP A 412 -6.14 25.28 -17.30
C ASP A 412 -7.63 25.41 -17.64
N PHE A 413 -8.30 26.38 -17.00
CA PHE A 413 -9.67 26.78 -17.33
C PHE A 413 -9.67 27.77 -18.50
N THR A 414 -10.64 27.65 -19.42
CA THR A 414 -10.71 28.50 -20.61
C THR A 414 -11.42 29.84 -20.32
N SER A 415 -12.32 29.83 -19.33
CA SER A 415 -13.01 31.01 -18.80
C SER A 415 -12.30 31.61 -17.56
N ALA A 416 -12.69 32.84 -17.18
CA ALA A 416 -12.28 33.45 -15.92
C ALA A 416 -13.51 33.66 -15.00
N LYS A 417 -13.49 33.09 -13.77
CA LYS A 417 -14.65 33.09 -12.84
C LYS A 417 -15.37 34.45 -12.80
N PRO A 418 -16.71 34.48 -13.00
CA PRO A 418 -17.52 35.66 -12.75
C PRO A 418 -17.35 36.18 -11.32
N MET A 419 -16.94 37.45 -11.20
CA MET A 419 -16.54 38.06 -9.92
C MET A 419 -17.65 38.09 -8.84
N ASN A 420 -18.90 37.78 -9.17
CA ASN A 420 -20.06 37.78 -8.27
C ASN A 420 -20.93 36.51 -8.39
N ALA A 421 -20.40 35.39 -8.88
CA ALA A 421 -21.12 34.12 -8.82
C ALA A 421 -21.44 33.77 -7.36
N SER A 422 -22.71 33.56 -7.04
CA SER A 422 -23.20 33.22 -5.70
C SER A 422 -24.40 32.28 -5.80
N ARG A 423 -24.56 31.39 -4.82
CA ARG A 423 -25.58 30.33 -4.86
C ARG A 423 -26.97 30.96 -4.72
N PRO A 424 -27.91 30.67 -5.64
CA PRO A 424 -29.27 31.19 -5.52
C PRO A 424 -29.93 30.64 -4.24
N SER A 425 -30.80 31.46 -3.62
CA SER A 425 -31.68 30.94 -2.57
C SER A 425 -32.70 29.96 -3.18
N PRO A 426 -33.13 28.91 -2.47
CA PRO A 426 -34.18 28.01 -2.92
C PRO A 426 -35.44 28.76 -3.37
N SER A 427 -36.11 28.23 -4.40
CA SER A 427 -37.29 28.84 -5.02
C SER A 427 -38.52 28.86 -4.10
N GLY A 428 -38.62 27.87 -3.20
CA GLY A 428 -39.84 27.60 -2.45
C GLY A 428 -40.96 26.95 -3.27
N GLU A 429 -40.69 26.53 -4.52
CA GLU A 429 -41.60 25.76 -5.34
C GLU A 429 -41.69 24.28 -4.89
N THR A 430 -42.55 23.49 -5.53
CA THR A 430 -42.72 22.08 -5.17
C THR A 430 -41.49 21.28 -5.61
N PRO A 431 -40.78 20.57 -4.70
CA PRO A 431 -39.57 19.84 -5.08
C PRO A 431 -39.84 18.71 -6.07
N ILE A 432 -38.97 18.56 -7.08
CA ILE A 432 -38.95 17.36 -7.90
C ILE A 432 -38.28 16.21 -7.12
N GLN A 433 -38.65 14.98 -7.44
CA GLN A 433 -38.08 13.79 -6.81
C GLN A 433 -37.12 13.08 -7.77
N VAL A 434 -35.88 12.86 -7.33
CA VAL A 434 -34.87 12.12 -8.09
C VAL A 434 -34.50 10.87 -7.30
N VAL A 435 -34.63 9.70 -7.93
CA VAL A 435 -34.26 8.42 -7.30
C VAL A 435 -32.78 8.16 -7.54
N HIS A 436 -32.07 7.58 -6.56
CA HIS A 436 -30.69 7.14 -6.70
C HIS A 436 -30.57 5.69 -6.26
N ILE A 437 -30.14 4.86 -7.22
CA ILE A 437 -29.89 3.41 -7.13
C ILE A 437 -28.37 3.22 -7.25
N SER A 438 -27.76 2.22 -6.61
CA SER A 438 -26.33 1.91 -6.85
C SER A 438 -25.89 0.52 -6.42
N ASN A 439 -24.83 0.01 -7.05
CA ASN A 439 -24.18 -1.29 -6.80
C ASN A 439 -25.25 -2.37 -6.64
N ILE A 440 -25.96 -2.61 -7.74
CA ILE A 440 -27.03 -3.60 -7.80
C ILE A 440 -26.44 -5.00 -7.72
N HIS A 441 -25.29 -5.26 -8.35
CA HIS A 441 -24.63 -6.57 -8.40
C HIS A 441 -25.66 -7.71 -8.62
N VAL A 442 -26.31 -7.72 -9.78
CA VAL A 442 -27.37 -8.68 -10.08
C VAL A 442 -26.76 -10.01 -10.45
N ASP A 443 -26.81 -10.97 -9.54
CA ASP A 443 -26.37 -12.33 -9.80
C ASP A 443 -27.43 -13.10 -10.61
N LEU A 444 -27.33 -13.02 -11.95
CA LEU A 444 -28.20 -13.77 -12.87
C LEU A 444 -28.02 -15.30 -12.80
N CYS A 445 -27.02 -15.79 -12.06
CA CYS A 445 -26.80 -17.20 -11.76
C CYS A 445 -27.18 -17.59 -10.32
N TYR A 446 -27.82 -16.69 -9.56
CA TYR A 446 -28.32 -16.96 -8.21
C TYR A 446 -29.40 -18.06 -8.25
N GLU A 447 -29.29 -19.05 -7.36
CA GLU A 447 -30.27 -20.15 -7.27
C GLU A 447 -30.91 -20.18 -5.87
N THR A 448 -32.22 -19.92 -5.81
CA THR A 448 -32.99 -19.98 -4.56
C THR A 448 -32.87 -21.36 -3.91
N GLY A 449 -32.47 -21.39 -2.64
CA GLY A 449 -32.20 -22.62 -1.88
C GLY A 449 -30.76 -23.14 -1.99
N ALA A 450 -29.93 -22.62 -2.89
CA ALA A 450 -28.49 -22.91 -2.90
C ALA A 450 -27.79 -22.29 -1.68
N SER A 451 -26.55 -22.66 -1.39
CA SER A 451 -25.95 -22.31 -0.12
C SER A 451 -25.44 -20.88 -0.05
N TYR A 452 -25.94 -20.10 0.91
CA TYR A 452 -25.35 -18.80 1.26
C TYR A 452 -24.04 -18.93 2.04
N ASN A 453 -23.75 -20.11 2.61
CA ASN A 453 -22.58 -20.37 3.45
C ASN A 453 -21.57 -21.29 2.73
N CYS A 454 -20.93 -20.76 1.70
CA CYS A 454 -19.97 -21.45 0.84
C CYS A 454 -18.50 -21.02 1.13
N THR A 455 -17.53 -21.57 0.39
CA THR A 455 -16.09 -21.23 0.56
C THR A 455 -15.52 -20.28 -0.51
N LYS A 456 -16.38 -19.68 -1.35
CA LYS A 456 -16.01 -18.74 -2.42
C LYS A 456 -16.06 -17.29 -1.90
N ASN A 457 -15.85 -16.29 -2.77
CA ASN A 457 -15.96 -14.88 -2.36
C ASN A 457 -17.42 -14.41 -2.31
N ILE A 458 -18.29 -14.92 -3.20
CA ILE A 458 -19.76 -14.80 -3.14
C ILE A 458 -20.38 -16.19 -3.12
N CYS A 459 -21.62 -16.32 -2.64
CA CYS A 459 -22.31 -17.60 -2.48
C CYS A 459 -23.69 -17.58 -3.17
N CYS A 460 -24.63 -18.47 -2.80
CA CYS A 460 -25.96 -18.59 -3.42
C CYS A 460 -25.98 -19.10 -4.88
N ARG A 461 -24.88 -19.68 -5.37
CA ARG A 461 -24.82 -20.50 -6.60
C ARG A 461 -24.47 -21.96 -6.28
N PRO A 462 -24.89 -22.95 -7.09
CA PRO A 462 -24.59 -24.37 -6.89
C PRO A 462 -23.16 -24.76 -7.29
N TYR A 463 -22.14 -24.07 -6.77
CA TYR A 463 -20.72 -24.28 -7.13
C TYR A 463 -20.20 -25.71 -6.87
N THR A 464 -20.84 -26.44 -5.95
CA THR A 464 -20.61 -27.86 -5.68
C THR A 464 -21.94 -28.56 -5.40
N THR A 465 -21.94 -29.89 -5.40
CA THR A 465 -23.13 -30.69 -5.04
C THR A 465 -23.63 -30.41 -3.62
N SER A 466 -22.76 -29.99 -2.69
CA SER A 466 -23.13 -29.54 -1.34
C SER A 466 -23.67 -28.10 -1.28
N ASP A 467 -23.38 -27.27 -2.28
CA ASP A 467 -23.93 -25.91 -2.38
C ASP A 467 -25.32 -25.91 -3.04
N ALA A 468 -25.70 -26.96 -3.77
CA ALA A 468 -26.96 -27.03 -4.52
C ALA A 468 -28.22 -27.08 -3.62
N PRO A 469 -29.39 -26.61 -4.11
CA PRO A 469 -30.65 -26.65 -3.37
C PRO A 469 -31.01 -28.04 -2.84
N GLY A 470 -31.49 -28.07 -1.59
CA GLY A 470 -31.86 -29.31 -0.89
C GLY A 470 -30.70 -30.10 -0.31
N ASN A 471 -29.45 -29.84 -0.70
CA ASN A 471 -28.26 -30.51 -0.18
C ASN A 471 -27.54 -29.71 0.94
N THR A 472 -27.84 -28.42 1.08
CA THR A 472 -27.25 -27.53 2.09
C THR A 472 -28.10 -27.38 3.36
N SER A 473 -27.45 -27.13 4.50
CA SER A 473 -28.10 -26.67 5.75
C SER A 473 -28.25 -25.14 5.83
N TYR A 474 -27.78 -24.41 4.82
CA TYR A 474 -27.79 -22.95 4.74
C TYR A 474 -28.43 -22.48 3.43
N PRO A 475 -29.71 -22.80 3.17
CA PRO A 475 -30.39 -22.45 1.93
C PRO A 475 -30.65 -20.94 1.86
N ALA A 476 -30.31 -20.34 0.71
CA ALA A 476 -30.59 -18.95 0.39
C ALA A 476 -32.09 -18.72 0.13
N GLY A 477 -32.60 -17.56 0.52
CA GLY A 477 -33.99 -17.19 0.28
C GLY A 477 -34.24 -16.64 -1.12
N GLU A 478 -35.51 -16.44 -1.47
CA GLU A 478 -35.94 -15.93 -2.77
C GLU A 478 -35.46 -14.49 -3.04
N PHE A 479 -35.27 -13.67 -2.00
CA PHE A 479 -34.93 -12.25 -2.10
C PHE A 479 -33.55 -11.92 -1.50
N GLY A 480 -32.59 -12.84 -1.59
CA GLY A 480 -31.18 -12.61 -1.21
C GLY A 480 -30.83 -13.02 0.23
N ASP A 481 -29.54 -13.00 0.53
CA ASP A 481 -28.94 -13.16 1.86
C ASP A 481 -27.74 -12.22 2.00
N HIS A 482 -27.41 -11.76 3.20
CA HIS A 482 -26.26 -10.87 3.46
C HIS A 482 -24.89 -11.46 3.05
N SER A 483 -24.81 -12.76 2.77
CA SER A 483 -23.59 -13.43 2.27
C SER A 483 -23.45 -13.33 0.74
N CYS A 484 -24.50 -12.97 0.02
CA CYS A 484 -24.64 -13.11 -1.43
C CYS A 484 -24.95 -11.78 -2.11
N ASP A 485 -24.85 -11.76 -3.44
CA ASP A 485 -25.27 -10.62 -4.25
C ASP A 485 -26.76 -10.74 -4.65
N THR A 486 -27.25 -9.77 -5.41
CA THR A 486 -28.68 -9.51 -5.58
C THR A 486 -29.33 -10.51 -6.54
N PRO A 487 -30.30 -11.34 -6.12
CA PRO A 487 -31.13 -12.04 -7.09
C PRO A 487 -32.05 -11.04 -7.81
N LEU A 488 -32.34 -11.30 -9.08
CA LEU A 488 -33.23 -10.50 -9.92
C LEU A 488 -34.56 -10.12 -9.22
N SER A 489 -35.16 -11.08 -8.51
CA SER A 489 -36.38 -10.90 -7.69
C SER A 489 -36.31 -9.74 -6.67
N LEU A 490 -35.14 -9.50 -6.06
CA LEU A 490 -34.94 -8.41 -5.11
C LEU A 490 -34.89 -7.06 -5.82
N GLU A 491 -34.21 -6.99 -6.96
CA GLU A 491 -34.12 -5.80 -7.80
C GLU A 491 -35.48 -5.43 -8.43
N GLU A 492 -36.22 -6.40 -9.00
CA GLU A 492 -37.58 -6.18 -9.49
C GLU A 492 -38.50 -5.69 -8.36
N SER A 493 -38.33 -6.18 -7.13
CA SER A 493 -39.08 -5.68 -5.98
C SER A 493 -38.73 -4.23 -5.62
N MET A 494 -37.48 -3.80 -5.84
CA MET A 494 -37.05 -2.40 -5.69
C MET A 494 -37.71 -1.52 -6.76
N TYR A 495 -37.70 -1.93 -8.03
CA TYR A 495 -38.32 -1.18 -9.11
C TYR A 495 -39.85 -1.05 -8.93
N ALA A 496 -40.53 -2.13 -8.56
CA ALA A 496 -41.95 -2.09 -8.21
C ALA A 496 -42.24 -1.18 -7.00
N ALA A 497 -41.33 -1.12 -6.02
CA ALA A 497 -41.42 -0.20 -4.88
C ALA A 497 -41.19 1.26 -5.28
N ILE A 498 -40.24 1.55 -6.19
CA ILE A 498 -40.02 2.89 -6.74
C ILE A 498 -41.28 3.37 -7.47
N GLN A 499 -41.88 2.55 -8.33
CA GLN A 499 -43.16 2.88 -8.98
C GLN A 499 -44.31 3.10 -7.99
N GLY A 500 -44.35 2.34 -6.89
CA GLY A 500 -45.40 2.47 -5.87
C GLY A 500 -45.22 3.65 -4.90
N LEU A 501 -43.98 4.03 -4.59
CA LEU A 501 -43.64 5.05 -3.58
C LEU A 501 -43.28 6.41 -4.19
N VAL A 502 -42.77 6.42 -5.42
CA VAL A 502 -42.25 7.60 -6.14
C VAL A 502 -42.72 7.60 -7.62
N PRO A 503 -44.02 7.40 -7.93
CA PRO A 503 -44.51 7.26 -9.32
C PRO A 503 -44.23 8.46 -10.23
N ASN A 504 -43.98 9.64 -9.64
CA ASN A 504 -43.70 10.89 -10.33
C ASN A 504 -42.22 11.30 -10.21
N ALA A 505 -41.29 10.34 -10.11
CA ALA A 505 -39.86 10.60 -10.16
C ALA A 505 -39.49 11.31 -11.48
N ALA A 506 -38.81 12.44 -11.37
CA ALA A 506 -38.41 13.29 -12.49
C ALA A 506 -37.23 12.70 -13.29
N SER A 507 -36.34 11.98 -12.61
CA SER A 507 -35.27 11.18 -13.18
C SER A 507 -34.76 10.15 -12.16
N ASN A 508 -33.95 9.22 -12.64
CA ASN A 508 -33.25 8.24 -11.83
C ASN A 508 -31.74 8.36 -12.10
N ILE A 509 -30.93 8.35 -11.05
CA ILE A 509 -29.47 8.25 -11.11
C ILE A 509 -29.12 6.80 -10.75
N PHE A 510 -28.28 6.15 -11.55
CA PHE A 510 -27.76 4.82 -11.23
C PHE A 510 -26.23 4.81 -11.38
N THR A 511 -25.51 4.78 -10.25
CA THR A 511 -24.05 4.92 -10.20
C THR A 511 -23.29 3.60 -10.37
N GLY A 512 -23.73 2.77 -11.31
CA GLY A 512 -23.01 1.58 -11.77
C GLY A 512 -22.97 0.39 -10.80
N ASP A 513 -22.06 -0.53 -11.12
CA ASP A 513 -21.89 -1.86 -10.51
C ASP A 513 -23.15 -2.72 -10.70
N VAL A 514 -23.39 -3.03 -11.99
CA VAL A 514 -24.38 -3.98 -12.48
C VAL A 514 -23.93 -5.41 -12.19
N VAL A 515 -22.70 -5.73 -12.59
CA VAL A 515 -22.14 -7.09 -12.60
C VAL A 515 -21.75 -7.50 -11.17
N GLU A 516 -21.96 -8.76 -10.82
CA GLU A 516 -21.85 -9.23 -9.44
C GLU A 516 -20.40 -9.54 -8.98
N GLY A 517 -20.24 -9.94 -7.72
CA GLY A 517 -18.95 -10.22 -7.12
C GLY A 517 -18.27 -11.52 -7.57
N ALA A 518 -18.80 -12.28 -8.55
CA ALA A 518 -18.23 -13.55 -8.99
C ALA A 518 -17.04 -13.40 -9.96
N VAL A 519 -16.24 -12.34 -9.79
CA VAL A 519 -15.17 -11.80 -10.67
C VAL A 519 -14.08 -12.78 -11.13
N TRP A 520 -14.09 -14.02 -10.66
CA TRP A 520 -13.22 -15.12 -11.10
C TRP A 520 -13.87 -16.03 -12.17
N LEU A 521 -15.14 -15.78 -12.52
CA LEU A 521 -15.88 -16.40 -13.63
C LEU A 521 -16.23 -15.35 -14.70
N VAL A 522 -16.63 -14.15 -14.25
CA VAL A 522 -16.99 -12.99 -15.08
C VAL A 522 -15.99 -12.78 -16.21
N ASN A 523 -16.54 -12.62 -17.41
CA ASN A 523 -15.80 -12.40 -18.65
C ASN A 523 -16.48 -11.32 -19.50
N GLU A 524 -15.78 -10.84 -20.54
CA GLU A 524 -16.24 -9.72 -21.39
C GLU A 524 -17.65 -9.94 -21.97
N THR A 525 -18.02 -11.17 -22.32
CA THR A 525 -19.37 -11.47 -22.86
C THR A 525 -20.45 -11.48 -21.78
N GLU A 526 -20.12 -11.93 -20.57
CA GLU A 526 -20.99 -11.89 -19.38
C GLU A 526 -21.31 -10.43 -19.05
N VAL A 527 -20.29 -9.59 -18.85
CA VAL A 527 -20.43 -8.13 -18.67
C VAL A 527 -21.32 -7.49 -19.72
N THR A 528 -21.09 -7.72 -21.02
CA THR A 528 -21.94 -7.10 -22.06
C THR A 528 -23.39 -7.60 -22.07
N ASN A 529 -23.64 -8.83 -21.62
CA ASN A 529 -25.00 -9.36 -21.48
C ASN A 529 -25.69 -8.74 -20.26
N ASP A 530 -25.00 -8.71 -19.12
CA ASP A 530 -25.56 -8.26 -17.84
C ASP A 530 -25.86 -6.75 -17.87
N LEU A 531 -24.98 -5.96 -18.50
CA LEU A 531 -25.19 -4.54 -18.77
C LEU A 531 -26.41 -4.31 -19.66
N SER A 532 -26.60 -5.10 -20.72
CA SER A 532 -27.75 -4.92 -21.62
C SER A 532 -29.07 -5.45 -21.03
N ASP A 533 -29.01 -6.53 -20.26
CA ASP A 533 -30.14 -7.01 -19.47
C ASP A 533 -30.59 -5.94 -18.44
N ALA A 534 -29.66 -5.27 -17.78
CA ALA A 534 -29.96 -4.14 -16.88
C ALA A 534 -30.50 -2.91 -17.61
N TYR A 535 -29.72 -2.34 -18.55
CA TYR A 535 -30.00 -1.04 -19.13
C TYR A 535 -30.96 -1.07 -20.34
N ASN A 536 -31.04 -2.17 -21.10
CA ASN A 536 -31.87 -2.27 -22.30
C ASN A 536 -33.18 -3.05 -22.04
N ALA A 537 -33.14 -4.12 -21.24
CA ALA A 537 -34.34 -4.93 -20.95
C ALA A 537 -35.08 -4.51 -19.67
N ARG A 538 -34.40 -4.46 -18.52
CA ARG A 538 -35.04 -4.31 -17.21
C ARG A 538 -35.37 -2.88 -16.85
N MET A 539 -34.38 -1.98 -16.76
CA MET A 539 -34.62 -0.59 -16.34
C MET A 539 -35.67 0.14 -17.19
N PRO A 540 -35.70 0.05 -18.53
CA PRO A 540 -36.73 0.71 -19.35
C PRO A 540 -38.15 0.16 -19.12
N SER A 541 -38.27 -1.08 -18.62
CA SER A 541 -39.57 -1.68 -18.28
C SER A 541 -40.17 -1.09 -16.99
N TYR A 542 -39.36 -0.41 -16.17
CA TYR A 542 -39.78 0.13 -14.87
C TYR A 542 -39.55 1.65 -14.69
N LEU A 543 -38.54 2.24 -15.33
CA LEU A 543 -38.04 3.59 -15.11
C LEU A 543 -38.02 4.42 -16.41
N ASN A 544 -38.58 5.62 -16.37
CA ASN A 544 -38.75 6.46 -17.57
C ASN A 544 -37.45 7.08 -18.10
N LEU A 545 -36.58 7.54 -17.18
CA LEU A 545 -35.36 8.29 -17.48
C LEU A 545 -34.27 7.88 -16.49
N VAL A 546 -33.16 7.33 -16.99
CA VAL A 546 -32.04 6.85 -16.17
C VAL A 546 -30.73 7.49 -16.64
N TYR A 547 -30.01 8.09 -15.70
CA TYR A 547 -28.66 8.59 -15.89
C TYR A 547 -27.67 7.58 -15.26
N GLY A 548 -27.06 6.77 -16.11
CA GLY A 548 -26.08 5.76 -15.72
C GLY A 548 -24.66 6.32 -15.51
N VAL A 549 -23.87 5.63 -14.69
CA VAL A 549 -22.42 5.77 -14.56
C VAL A 549 -21.80 4.38 -14.64
N VAL A 550 -20.58 4.26 -15.19
CA VAL A 550 -19.85 2.99 -15.25
C VAL A 550 -19.18 2.68 -13.90
N GLY A 551 -19.55 1.57 -13.29
CA GLY A 551 -18.95 1.06 -12.05
C GLY A 551 -17.65 0.29 -12.29
N ASN A 552 -16.95 -0.08 -11.22
CA ASN A 552 -15.68 -0.80 -11.34
C ASN A 552 -15.87 -2.32 -11.61
N HIS A 553 -17.05 -2.88 -11.34
CA HIS A 553 -17.46 -4.23 -11.77
C HIS A 553 -17.92 -4.29 -13.23
N ASP A 554 -18.24 -3.17 -13.86
CA ASP A 554 -18.83 -3.11 -15.21
C ASP A 554 -17.79 -3.32 -16.35
N ALA A 555 -16.69 -4.04 -16.06
CA ALA A 555 -15.65 -4.44 -16.99
C ALA A 555 -15.05 -5.81 -16.60
N ALA A 556 -14.48 -6.53 -17.57
CA ALA A 556 -13.81 -7.82 -17.36
C ALA A 556 -12.35 -7.77 -17.89
N PRO A 557 -11.33 -7.97 -17.03
CA PRO A 557 -11.41 -8.20 -15.58
C PRO A 557 -12.00 -7.02 -14.79
N VAL A 558 -12.47 -7.29 -13.57
CA VAL A 558 -12.91 -6.23 -12.63
C VAL A 558 -11.82 -5.16 -12.46
N ASN A 559 -12.24 -3.90 -12.36
CA ASN A 559 -11.39 -2.70 -12.32
C ASN A 559 -10.53 -2.44 -13.59
N SER A 560 -10.64 -3.23 -14.67
CA SER A 560 -9.74 -3.16 -15.83
C SER A 560 -10.13 -2.07 -16.85
N PHE A 561 -9.83 -0.81 -16.55
CA PHE A 561 -10.10 0.34 -17.42
C PHE A 561 -8.80 0.99 -17.93
N PRO A 562 -8.15 0.43 -18.97
CA PRO A 562 -6.93 1.01 -19.53
C PRO A 562 -7.21 2.39 -20.15
N PRO A 563 -6.40 3.42 -19.82
CA PRO A 563 -6.35 4.68 -20.55
C PRO A 563 -6.00 4.50 -22.04
N ALA A 564 -6.34 5.50 -22.85
CA ALA A 564 -6.28 5.43 -24.30
C ALA A 564 -4.87 5.33 -24.90
N ASP A 565 -3.85 5.85 -24.20
CA ASP A 565 -2.45 5.87 -24.68
C ASP A 565 -1.67 4.59 -24.31
N ILE A 566 -2.28 3.64 -23.57
CA ILE A 566 -1.63 2.37 -23.21
C ILE A 566 -1.74 1.33 -24.33
N ASP A 567 -0.60 0.81 -24.78
CA ASP A 567 -0.55 -0.35 -25.69
C ASP A 567 -0.98 -1.65 -24.96
N THR A 568 -2.17 -2.15 -25.30
CA THR A 568 -2.77 -3.35 -24.71
C THR A 568 -3.77 -4.03 -25.63
N THR A 569 -3.88 -5.36 -25.50
CA THR A 569 -4.92 -6.19 -26.15
C THR A 569 -6.15 -6.45 -25.26
N ILE A 570 -6.08 -6.07 -23.98
CA ILE A 570 -7.25 -5.95 -23.08
C ILE A 570 -7.81 -4.53 -23.24
N SER A 571 -9.12 -4.38 -23.38
CA SER A 571 -9.79 -3.09 -23.45
C SER A 571 -11.17 -3.15 -22.81
N SER A 572 -11.60 -2.05 -22.18
CA SER A 572 -12.97 -1.84 -21.70
C SER A 572 -13.94 -1.41 -22.82
N GLN A 573 -13.47 -1.29 -24.08
CA GLN A 573 -14.26 -0.70 -25.18
C GLN A 573 -15.61 -1.38 -25.40
N ARG A 574 -15.73 -2.71 -25.29
CA ARG A 574 -17.05 -3.35 -25.47
C ARG A 574 -18.05 -3.01 -24.37
N ALA A 575 -17.58 -2.77 -23.14
CA ALA A 575 -18.46 -2.23 -22.10
C ALA A 575 -18.89 -0.81 -22.46
N TYR A 576 -17.96 0.07 -22.88
CA TYR A 576 -18.28 1.43 -23.33
C TYR A 576 -19.25 1.45 -24.53
N ASP A 577 -19.08 0.58 -25.51
CA ASP A 577 -19.96 0.46 -26.69
C ASP A 577 -21.36 -0.07 -26.30
N THR A 578 -21.46 -1.04 -25.39
CA THR A 578 -22.74 -1.53 -24.84
C THR A 578 -23.45 -0.43 -24.04
N LEU A 579 -22.74 0.26 -23.14
CA LEU A 579 -23.29 1.38 -22.37
C LEU A 579 -23.73 2.52 -23.29
N ALA A 580 -22.95 2.86 -24.33
CA ALA A 580 -23.31 3.86 -25.32
C ALA A 580 -24.59 3.48 -26.08
N SER A 581 -24.67 2.23 -26.57
CA SER A 581 -25.87 1.66 -27.22
C SER A 581 -27.09 1.80 -26.32
N ASP A 582 -27.00 1.28 -25.10
CA ASP A 582 -28.17 1.05 -24.27
C ASP A 582 -28.60 2.32 -23.51
N TRP A 583 -27.67 3.24 -23.20
CA TRP A 583 -28.02 4.56 -22.66
C TRP A 583 -28.53 5.53 -23.72
N THR A 584 -28.31 5.30 -25.03
CA THR A 584 -28.78 6.20 -26.12
C THR A 584 -30.27 6.53 -26.01
N GLN A 585 -31.09 5.63 -25.47
CA GLN A 585 -32.53 5.86 -25.25
C GLN A 585 -32.85 7.00 -24.27
N TRP A 586 -31.94 7.32 -23.35
CA TRP A 586 -32.08 8.37 -22.33
C TRP A 586 -31.20 9.59 -22.60
N ILE A 587 -29.97 9.40 -23.10
CA ILE A 587 -28.98 10.47 -23.27
C ILE A 587 -28.88 10.98 -24.72
N GLY A 588 -29.47 10.27 -25.68
CA GLY A 588 -29.38 10.58 -27.10
C GLY A 588 -28.02 10.23 -27.72
N SER A 589 -27.98 10.17 -29.06
CA SER A 589 -26.81 9.68 -29.79
C SER A 589 -25.57 10.57 -29.65
N THR A 590 -25.71 11.86 -29.37
CA THR A 590 -24.57 12.77 -29.19
C THR A 590 -23.80 12.42 -27.92
N ALA A 591 -24.48 12.33 -26.78
CA ALA A 591 -23.88 11.95 -25.50
C ALA A 591 -23.37 10.50 -25.53
N ALA A 592 -24.03 9.61 -26.27
CA ALA A 592 -23.53 8.24 -26.49
C ALA A 592 -22.13 8.20 -27.14
N THR A 593 -21.78 9.14 -28.02
CA THR A 593 -20.42 9.16 -28.61
C THR A 593 -19.32 9.50 -27.61
N THR A 594 -19.59 10.27 -26.55
CA THR A 594 -18.60 10.47 -25.47
C THR A 594 -18.48 9.25 -24.55
N VAL A 595 -19.56 8.48 -24.38
CA VAL A 595 -19.50 7.19 -23.63
C VAL A 595 -18.52 6.23 -24.30
N GLN A 596 -18.52 6.16 -25.64
CA GLN A 596 -17.59 5.30 -26.38
C GLN A 596 -16.11 5.71 -26.23
N VAL A 597 -15.80 6.95 -25.82
CA VAL A 597 -14.42 7.44 -25.66
C VAL A 597 -13.96 7.35 -24.20
N TYR A 598 -14.80 7.78 -23.27
CA TYR A 598 -14.42 7.97 -21.87
C TYR A 598 -15.13 7.02 -20.88
N GLY A 599 -16.18 6.32 -21.29
CA GLY A 599 -17.16 5.74 -20.36
C GLY A 599 -18.01 6.80 -19.64
N ALA A 600 -18.01 8.04 -20.13
CA ALA A 600 -18.54 9.23 -19.48
C ALA A 600 -19.33 10.10 -20.49
N TYR A 601 -20.24 10.95 -20.02
CA TYR A 601 -21.04 11.81 -20.90
C TYR A 601 -21.58 13.07 -20.21
N ALA A 602 -21.97 14.04 -21.03
CA ALA A 602 -22.73 15.22 -20.63
C ALA A 602 -24.04 15.31 -21.43
N VAL A 603 -25.15 15.69 -20.77
CA VAL A 603 -26.46 15.82 -21.42
C VAL A 603 -27.37 16.81 -20.67
N GLU A 604 -28.23 17.53 -21.38
CA GLU A 604 -29.25 18.39 -20.76
C GLU A 604 -30.40 17.56 -20.15
N TYR A 605 -30.93 18.01 -19.00
CA TYR A 605 -32.15 17.47 -18.40
C TYR A 605 -33.37 18.07 -19.11
N PRO A 606 -34.27 17.26 -19.70
CA PRO A 606 -35.27 17.75 -20.67
C PRO A 606 -36.28 18.76 -20.11
N ASP A 607 -36.57 18.74 -18.81
CA ASP A 607 -37.58 19.59 -18.17
C ASP A 607 -36.96 20.75 -17.33
N GLY A 608 -35.68 21.10 -17.54
CA GLY A 608 -35.06 22.20 -16.77
C GLY A 608 -33.69 22.66 -17.27
N ASN A 609 -33.23 23.82 -16.77
CA ASN A 609 -31.94 24.41 -17.12
C ASN A 609 -30.77 23.76 -16.34
N LEU A 610 -30.64 22.44 -16.45
CA LEU A 610 -29.68 21.60 -15.74
C LEU A 610 -28.98 20.69 -16.76
N ARG A 611 -27.65 20.66 -16.75
CA ARG A 611 -26.88 19.59 -17.40
C ARG A 611 -26.63 18.48 -16.37
N ILE A 612 -26.47 17.26 -16.85
CA ILE A 612 -26.05 16.08 -16.09
C ILE A 612 -24.71 15.65 -16.67
N ILE A 613 -23.70 15.48 -15.83
CA ILE A 613 -22.43 14.86 -16.21
C ILE A 613 -22.31 13.53 -15.46
N SER A 614 -22.15 12.47 -16.24
CA SER A 614 -21.68 11.17 -15.77
C SER A 614 -20.18 11.11 -16.01
N PHE A 615 -19.42 10.73 -14.99
CA PHE A 615 -17.95 10.80 -14.99
C PHE A 615 -17.36 9.44 -14.60
N ASN A 616 -16.43 8.94 -15.41
CA ASN A 616 -15.82 7.63 -15.21
C ASN A 616 -14.69 7.73 -14.19
N THR A 617 -15.02 7.53 -12.91
CA THR A 617 -14.06 7.54 -11.80
C THR A 617 -13.07 6.37 -11.84
N ASN A 618 -13.30 5.34 -12.65
CA ASN A 618 -12.40 4.18 -12.74
C ASN A 618 -11.03 4.56 -13.31
N LEU A 619 -10.95 5.58 -14.16
CA LEU A 619 -9.69 6.14 -14.65
C LEU A 619 -8.86 6.84 -13.54
N TYR A 620 -9.38 6.95 -12.32
CA TYR A 620 -8.68 7.48 -11.14
C TYR A 620 -8.71 6.51 -9.95
N TYR A 621 -9.19 5.27 -10.15
CA TYR A 621 -9.39 4.31 -9.07
C TYR A 621 -8.11 3.53 -8.76
N LYS A 622 -7.70 3.47 -7.49
CA LYS A 622 -6.44 2.84 -7.03
C LYS A 622 -6.30 1.32 -7.30
N GLU A 623 -7.38 0.65 -7.70
CA GLU A 623 -7.33 -0.77 -8.10
C GLU A 623 -7.53 -0.94 -9.63
N ASN A 624 -7.65 0.16 -10.38
CA ASN A 624 -7.40 0.18 -11.81
C ASN A 624 -5.88 0.17 -12.05
N PHE A 625 -5.30 -1.02 -12.06
CA PHE A 625 -3.84 -1.17 -12.06
C PHE A 625 -3.15 -0.73 -13.37
N TRP A 626 -3.92 -0.40 -14.41
CA TRP A 626 -3.40 0.21 -15.64
C TRP A 626 -2.78 1.59 -15.41
N LEU A 627 -3.15 2.29 -14.33
CA LEU A 627 -2.63 3.63 -14.02
C LEU A 627 -1.17 3.64 -13.53
N TYR A 628 -0.57 2.49 -13.23
CA TYR A 628 0.77 2.37 -12.63
C TYR A 628 1.88 2.10 -13.67
N GLU A 629 1.95 2.95 -14.70
CA GLU A 629 3.04 2.98 -15.70
C GLU A 629 4.29 3.75 -15.21
N GLU A 630 5.39 3.71 -15.99
CA GLU A 630 6.65 4.44 -15.72
C GLU A 630 6.42 5.94 -15.44
N THR A 631 5.52 6.56 -16.20
CA THR A 631 4.98 7.88 -15.95
C THR A 631 3.46 7.75 -15.85
N MET A 632 2.90 7.91 -14.66
CA MET A 632 1.46 7.90 -14.47
C MET A 632 0.82 9.07 -15.25
N GLU A 633 -0.19 8.78 -16.07
CA GLU A 633 -1.00 9.82 -16.72
C GLU A 633 -1.66 10.73 -15.66
N ILE A 634 -1.44 12.04 -15.76
CA ILE A 634 -1.98 13.03 -14.82
C ILE A 634 -3.48 13.26 -15.06
N ASP A 635 -3.91 13.17 -16.32
CA ASP A 635 -5.31 13.15 -16.72
C ASP A 635 -5.55 11.99 -17.71
N PRO A 636 -5.86 10.78 -17.24
CA PRO A 636 -5.90 9.60 -18.08
C PRO A 636 -6.98 9.67 -19.15
N SER A 637 -6.59 9.38 -20.39
CA SER A 637 -7.39 9.62 -21.62
C SER A 637 -7.86 11.07 -21.84
N GLY A 638 -7.40 12.07 -21.05
CA GLY A 638 -7.85 13.47 -21.16
C GLY A 638 -9.24 13.76 -20.60
N GLN A 639 -9.74 12.97 -19.65
CA GLN A 639 -11.12 13.09 -19.17
C GLN A 639 -11.37 14.35 -18.29
N PHE A 640 -10.41 14.84 -17.51
CA PHE A 640 -10.51 16.15 -16.84
C PHE A 640 -10.49 17.29 -17.86
N ALA A 641 -9.68 17.21 -18.91
CA ALA A 641 -9.69 18.20 -19.99
C ALA A 641 -11.05 18.22 -20.71
N TRP A 642 -11.67 17.05 -20.97
CA TRP A 642 -13.06 17.00 -21.45
C TRP A 642 -14.03 17.62 -20.44
N LEU A 643 -13.97 17.23 -19.16
CA LEU A 643 -14.82 17.76 -18.10
C LEU A 643 -14.79 19.30 -18.09
N VAL A 644 -13.60 19.91 -18.02
CA VAL A 644 -13.42 21.38 -18.00
C VAL A 644 -14.09 22.08 -19.19
N ASN A 645 -14.09 21.46 -20.37
CA ASN A 645 -14.78 22.02 -21.54
C ASN A 645 -16.32 21.92 -21.42
N GLU A 646 -16.87 20.83 -20.86
CA GLU A 646 -18.30 20.71 -20.56
C GLU A 646 -18.74 21.71 -19.47
N LEU A 647 -17.87 21.91 -18.48
CA LEU A 647 -18.04 22.87 -17.39
C LEU A 647 -18.13 24.30 -17.94
N ASP A 648 -17.11 24.75 -18.67
CA ASP A 648 -17.04 26.11 -19.22
C ASP A 648 -18.14 26.36 -20.29
N ALA A 649 -18.57 25.31 -21.01
CA ALA A 649 -19.73 25.36 -21.90
C ALA A 649 -21.04 25.58 -21.15
N ALA A 650 -21.26 24.85 -20.03
CA ALA A 650 -22.44 25.01 -19.19
C ALA A 650 -22.49 26.40 -18.52
N GLU A 651 -21.34 26.95 -18.06
CA GLU A 651 -21.27 28.36 -17.63
C GLU A 651 -21.76 29.29 -18.75
N THR A 652 -21.21 29.12 -19.95
CA THR A 652 -21.43 30.02 -21.08
C THR A 652 -22.90 30.02 -21.53
N ALA A 653 -23.58 28.87 -21.43
CA ALA A 653 -25.01 28.75 -21.69
C ALA A 653 -25.90 29.28 -20.54
N GLY A 654 -25.34 29.47 -19.33
CA GLY A 654 -26.09 29.81 -18.12
C GLY A 654 -26.82 28.61 -17.50
N GLU A 655 -26.40 27.40 -17.84
CA GLU A 655 -26.92 26.13 -17.32
C GLU A 655 -26.42 25.87 -15.88
N ARG A 656 -27.06 24.93 -15.18
CA ARG A 656 -26.67 24.53 -13.82
C ARG A 656 -25.62 23.41 -13.78
N ILE A 657 -24.48 23.62 -14.45
CA ILE A 657 -23.23 22.87 -14.25
C ILE A 657 -22.03 23.83 -14.07
N VAL A 658 -20.86 23.30 -13.74
CA VAL A 658 -19.93 23.69 -12.65
C VAL A 658 -18.69 24.70 -13.14
N PRO A 659 -17.99 26.93 -12.64
CA PRO A 659 -16.77 27.90 -12.98
C PRO A 659 -15.86 28.25 -11.78
N ARG A 660 -15.33 27.22 -11.10
CA ARG A 660 -15.10 27.11 -9.64
C ARG A 660 -16.35 27.45 -8.80
N TYR A 661 -17.31 26.49 -8.79
CA TYR A 661 -18.78 26.65 -8.73
C TYR A 661 -19.47 26.50 -7.34
N ASP A 662 -18.99 27.19 -6.30
CA ASP A 662 -19.77 27.41 -5.06
C ASP A 662 -21.24 27.85 -5.30
N ALA A 663 -21.47 28.55 -6.41
CA ALA A 663 -22.76 29.07 -6.85
C ALA A 663 -23.68 28.08 -7.61
N THR A 664 -23.16 26.96 -8.11
CA THR A 664 -23.82 26.23 -9.21
C THR A 664 -23.73 24.71 -9.16
N ILE A 665 -22.81 24.08 -8.40
CA ILE A 665 -22.96 22.62 -8.18
C ILE A 665 -24.25 22.41 -7.37
N ALA A 666 -25.22 21.71 -7.97
CA ALA A 666 -26.44 21.25 -7.31
C ALA A 666 -26.08 20.31 -6.13
N ALA A 667 -25.40 19.22 -6.46
CA ALA A 667 -24.77 18.27 -5.56
C ALA A 667 -23.84 17.34 -6.39
N LEU A 668 -23.00 16.55 -5.72
CA LEU A 668 -22.33 15.39 -6.32
C LEU A 668 -22.91 14.10 -5.75
N PHE A 669 -22.98 13.05 -6.58
CA PHE A 669 -23.63 11.78 -6.26
C PHE A 669 -22.68 10.61 -6.57
N TYR A 670 -22.36 9.81 -5.57
CA TYR A 670 -21.38 8.72 -5.62
C TYR A 670 -21.92 7.43 -4.96
N SER A 671 -21.15 6.34 -5.00
CA SER A 671 -21.42 5.14 -4.20
C SER A 671 -20.14 4.33 -3.94
N HIS A 672 -20.00 3.09 -4.46
CA HIS A 672 -18.86 2.16 -4.28
C HIS A 672 -18.63 1.64 -2.86
N THR A 673 -18.76 2.46 -1.82
CA THR A 673 -18.54 2.02 -0.43
C THR A 673 -19.61 1.08 0.11
N HIS A 674 -20.72 0.96 -0.63
CA HIS A 674 -21.99 0.30 -0.29
C HIS A 674 -22.71 0.87 0.94
N LYS A 675 -22.22 1.95 1.57
CA LYS A 675 -22.69 2.45 2.87
C LYS A 675 -23.38 3.81 2.75
N ASP A 676 -24.11 4.17 3.81
CA ASP A 676 -24.83 5.44 3.90
C ASP A 676 -23.88 6.53 4.44
N GLU A 677 -23.16 7.17 3.52
CA GLU A 677 -22.00 8.02 3.79
C GLU A 677 -22.08 9.35 3.03
N PHE A 678 -21.19 10.29 3.37
CA PHE A 678 -21.10 11.60 2.74
C PHE A 678 -19.71 12.21 2.97
N GLU A 679 -19.22 13.05 2.06
CA GLU A 679 -17.91 13.70 2.20
C GLU A 679 -17.98 15.19 1.88
N ILE A 680 -17.41 16.01 2.77
CA ILE A 680 -17.38 17.47 2.66
C ILE A 680 -15.99 17.90 2.17
N ALA A 681 -15.94 18.72 1.11
CA ALA A 681 -14.70 19.39 0.68
C ALA A 681 -14.60 20.80 1.28
N TYR A 682 -13.37 21.28 1.49
CA TYR A 682 -13.09 22.58 2.12
C TYR A 682 -12.18 23.45 1.25
N SER A 683 -12.40 24.77 1.24
CA SER A 683 -11.49 25.74 0.62
C SER A 683 -10.18 25.96 1.41
N ASN A 684 -10.14 25.52 2.67
CA ASN A 684 -8.95 25.50 3.52
C ASN A 684 -9.02 24.33 4.51
N TYR A 685 -8.26 23.26 4.29
CA TYR A 685 -8.25 22.09 5.19
C TYR A 685 -7.49 22.36 6.50
N ALA A 686 -6.70 23.43 6.61
CA ALA A 686 -6.16 23.86 7.91
C ALA A 686 -7.22 24.54 8.80
N GLU A 687 -8.37 24.91 8.24
CA GLU A 687 -9.49 25.55 8.93
C GLU A 687 -10.82 24.90 8.49
N GLN A 688 -11.01 23.59 8.76
CA GLN A 688 -12.26 22.88 8.46
C GLN A 688 -13.43 23.42 9.31
N ILE A 689 -14.17 24.42 8.80
CA ILE A 689 -15.30 25.08 9.46
C ILE A 689 -16.48 25.27 8.49
N ALA A 690 -17.66 25.61 9.00
CA ALA A 690 -18.86 25.79 8.19
C ALA A 690 -18.72 26.86 7.08
N GLN A 691 -17.85 27.85 7.26
CA GLN A 691 -17.58 28.92 6.28
C GLN A 691 -16.61 28.51 5.18
N THR A 692 -15.80 27.47 5.39
CA THR A 692 -14.84 26.94 4.42
C THR A 692 -15.34 25.69 3.72
N ALA A 693 -16.41 25.05 4.21
CA ALA A 693 -17.08 23.93 3.54
C ALA A 693 -17.68 24.39 2.19
N THR A 694 -17.17 23.87 1.07
CA THR A 694 -17.51 24.33 -0.29
C THR A 694 -18.32 23.34 -1.12
N MET A 695 -18.22 22.04 -0.83
CA MET A 695 -18.80 21.00 -1.68
C MET A 695 -19.39 19.85 -0.88
N MET A 696 -20.34 19.12 -1.47
CA MET A 696 -21.08 18.04 -0.83
C MET A 696 -21.19 16.82 -1.75
N SER A 697 -20.40 15.80 -1.45
CA SER A 697 -20.45 14.47 -2.06
C SER A 697 -21.42 13.56 -1.30
N TYR A 698 -22.54 13.19 -1.92
CA TYR A 698 -23.51 12.26 -1.35
C TYR A 698 -23.23 10.83 -1.81
N ILE A 699 -22.75 9.97 -0.90
CA ILE A 699 -22.45 8.57 -1.19
C ILE A 699 -23.70 7.73 -0.90
N ALA A 700 -24.24 7.01 -1.89
CA ALA A 700 -25.44 6.20 -1.73
C ALA A 700 -25.11 4.78 -1.22
N PRO A 701 -25.88 4.21 -0.29
CA PRO A 701 -25.75 2.81 0.09
C PRO A 701 -26.26 1.86 -1.00
N ALA A 702 -25.75 0.62 -1.02
CA ALA A 702 -25.99 -0.33 -2.11
C ALA A 702 -27.29 -1.13 -2.00
N LEU A 703 -27.88 -1.49 -3.15
CA LEU A 703 -28.95 -2.49 -3.23
C LEU A 703 -28.47 -3.87 -2.75
N THR A 704 -27.23 -4.27 -3.05
CA THR A 704 -26.70 -5.57 -2.59
C THR A 704 -26.81 -5.74 -1.05
N PRO A 705 -27.35 -6.87 -0.56
CA PRO A 705 -27.55 -7.12 0.87
C PRO A 705 -26.23 -7.31 1.65
N THR A 706 -25.08 -7.40 0.96
CA THR A 706 -23.74 -7.63 1.53
C THR A 706 -23.25 -6.65 2.59
N SER A 707 -23.94 -5.52 2.73
CA SER A 707 -23.51 -4.32 3.45
C SER A 707 -24.57 -3.75 4.39
N GLY A 708 -25.78 -4.31 4.36
CA GLY A 708 -26.94 -3.82 5.09
C GLY A 708 -28.26 -4.30 4.50
N ASN A 709 -29.37 -3.70 4.93
CA ASN A 709 -30.66 -3.92 4.29
C ASN A 709 -30.66 -3.33 2.85
N PRO A 710 -31.09 -4.07 1.82
CA PRO A 710 -31.25 -3.56 0.44
C PRO A 710 -32.02 -2.24 0.40
N THR A 711 -31.59 -1.31 -0.44
CA THR A 711 -31.96 0.10 -0.31
C THR A 711 -32.04 0.83 -1.65
N PHE A 712 -32.82 1.91 -1.68
CA PHE A 712 -32.65 3.02 -2.64
C PHE A 712 -32.79 4.36 -1.89
N ARG A 713 -32.30 5.45 -2.48
CA ARG A 713 -32.42 6.82 -1.94
C ARG A 713 -33.31 7.66 -2.87
N VAL A 714 -34.04 8.62 -2.31
CA VAL A 714 -34.88 9.56 -3.06
C VAL A 714 -34.57 10.97 -2.59
N TYR A 715 -33.99 11.79 -3.45
CA TYR A 715 -33.73 13.20 -3.18
C TYR A 715 -34.96 14.04 -3.47
N SER A 716 -35.21 15.05 -2.64
CA SER A 716 -36.08 16.17 -2.93
C SER A 716 -35.21 17.33 -3.42
N ILE A 717 -35.40 17.74 -4.66
CA ILE A 717 -34.57 18.72 -5.36
C ILE A 717 -35.41 19.98 -5.65
N ASP A 718 -34.86 21.16 -5.41
CA ASP A 718 -35.50 22.42 -5.78
C ASP A 718 -35.57 22.58 -7.32
N PRO A 719 -36.74 22.85 -7.93
CA PRO A 719 -36.91 22.75 -9.39
C PRO A 719 -36.24 23.88 -10.21
N VAL A 720 -35.72 24.93 -9.56
CA VAL A 720 -35.15 26.13 -10.24
C VAL A 720 -33.65 26.26 -9.99
N THR A 721 -33.20 25.88 -8.79
CA THR A 721 -31.80 25.93 -8.37
C THR A 721 -31.11 24.57 -8.43
N PHE A 722 -31.89 23.48 -8.48
CA PHE A 722 -31.46 22.09 -8.38
C PHE A 722 -30.73 21.72 -7.08
N GLY A 723 -30.83 22.57 -6.05
CA GLY A 723 -30.28 22.31 -4.73
C GLY A 723 -30.95 21.13 -4.00
N VAL A 724 -30.18 20.40 -3.19
CA VAL A 724 -30.68 19.23 -2.42
C VAL A 724 -31.41 19.69 -1.16
N LEU A 725 -32.74 19.59 -1.17
CA LEU A 725 -33.57 20.02 -0.05
C LEU A 725 -33.67 18.95 1.04
N ASP A 726 -33.87 17.67 0.68
CA ASP A 726 -33.81 16.52 1.60
C ASP A 726 -33.36 15.28 0.81
N TYR A 727 -32.95 14.21 1.48
CA TYR A 727 -33.03 12.86 0.92
C TYR A 727 -33.75 11.92 1.87
N THR A 728 -34.55 11.01 1.33
CA THR A 728 -35.18 9.91 2.06
C THR A 728 -34.54 8.59 1.65
N VAL A 729 -34.17 7.76 2.62
CA VAL A 729 -33.65 6.41 2.39
C VAL A 729 -34.79 5.40 2.59
N TYR A 730 -34.99 4.52 1.61
CA TYR A 730 -35.97 3.43 1.65
C TYR A 730 -35.26 2.08 1.69
N ILE A 731 -35.60 1.23 2.65
CA ILE A 731 -35.00 -0.11 2.80
C ILE A 731 -36.05 -1.22 2.67
N ALA A 732 -35.62 -2.38 2.17
CA ALA A 732 -36.30 -3.65 2.36
C ALA A 732 -35.74 -4.33 3.61
N ASN A 733 -36.55 -4.40 4.68
CA ASN A 733 -36.11 -4.92 5.97
C ASN A 733 -35.96 -6.46 5.97
N MET A 734 -34.72 -6.94 5.85
CA MET A 734 -34.36 -8.37 5.84
C MET A 734 -34.67 -9.09 7.17
N SER A 735 -34.79 -8.36 8.28
CA SER A 735 -35.20 -8.92 9.58
C SER A 735 -36.71 -9.16 9.68
N SER A 736 -37.50 -8.77 8.66
CA SER A 736 -38.93 -9.07 8.60
C SER A 736 -39.18 -10.54 8.30
N SER A 737 -40.05 -11.20 9.08
CA SER A 737 -40.48 -12.58 8.82
C SER A 737 -41.23 -12.77 7.49
N MET A 738 -41.62 -11.67 6.83
CA MET A 738 -42.26 -11.68 5.50
C MET A 738 -41.27 -11.46 4.36
N TYR A 739 -40.02 -11.07 4.64
CA TYR A 739 -39.06 -10.61 3.63
C TYR A 739 -38.86 -11.62 2.51
N GLN A 740 -38.58 -12.89 2.85
CA GLN A 740 -38.35 -13.99 1.90
C GLN A 740 -39.63 -14.53 1.22
N SER A 741 -40.70 -13.75 1.20
CA SER A 741 -41.94 -14.06 0.47
C SER A 741 -42.57 -12.81 -0.17
N ARG A 742 -42.27 -11.63 0.38
CA ARG A 742 -42.47 -10.33 -0.25
C ARG A 742 -41.67 -9.25 0.51
N PRO A 743 -40.56 -8.74 -0.03
CA PRO A 743 -39.87 -7.58 0.51
C PRO A 743 -40.84 -6.42 0.72
N THR A 744 -40.80 -5.81 1.91
CA THR A 744 -41.61 -4.64 2.22
C THR A 744 -40.69 -3.44 2.31
N TRP A 745 -40.69 -2.66 1.23
CA TRP A 745 -39.92 -1.43 1.09
C TRP A 745 -40.57 -0.31 1.90
N GLN A 746 -39.82 0.30 2.80
CA GLN A 746 -40.31 1.28 3.77
C GLN A 746 -39.30 2.40 4.01
N LYS A 747 -39.78 3.59 4.40
CA LYS A 747 -38.90 4.70 4.83
C LYS A 747 -38.04 4.23 6.01
N TYR A 748 -36.74 4.49 5.93
CA TYR A 748 -35.79 4.27 7.02
C TYR A 748 -35.53 5.57 7.80
N TYR A 749 -35.19 6.66 7.11
CA TYR A 749 -35.13 8.03 7.63
C TYR A 749 -35.10 9.05 6.49
N SER A 750 -35.14 10.34 6.81
CA SER A 750 -34.65 11.42 5.92
C SER A 750 -33.78 12.42 6.67
N ILE A 751 -32.98 13.26 5.99
CA ILE A 751 -32.08 14.23 6.63
C ILE A 751 -32.89 15.17 7.54
N LYS A 752 -34.05 15.66 7.06
CA LYS A 752 -34.93 16.54 7.84
C LYS A 752 -35.65 15.86 9.01
N GLU A 753 -35.74 14.54 9.02
CA GLU A 753 -36.22 13.78 10.18
C GLU A 753 -35.10 13.53 11.20
N ALA A 754 -33.88 13.23 10.74
CA ALA A 754 -32.78 12.80 11.60
C ALA A 754 -31.96 13.96 12.19
N TYR A 755 -31.78 15.08 11.48
CA TYR A 755 -30.72 16.05 11.82
C TYR A 755 -31.15 17.52 11.97
N VAL A 756 -32.06 18.08 11.17
CA VAL A 756 -32.18 19.56 11.05
C VAL A 756 -32.63 20.32 12.30
N SER A 757 -33.19 19.63 13.31
CA SER A 757 -33.55 20.18 14.62
C SER A 757 -32.40 20.21 15.63
N LEU A 758 -31.24 19.63 15.29
CA LEU A 758 -30.13 19.39 16.21
C LEU A 758 -28.96 20.42 16.11
N PRO A 759 -28.38 20.73 14.93
CA PRO A 759 -27.30 21.71 14.84
C PRO A 759 -27.84 23.13 15.03
N SER A 760 -26.95 24.05 15.40
CA SER A 760 -27.24 25.49 15.54
C SER A 760 -26.48 26.27 14.45
N PRO A 761 -27.15 27.07 13.59
CA PRO A 761 -28.59 27.32 13.55
C PRO A 761 -29.41 26.12 13.04
N HIS A 762 -30.63 25.96 13.57
CA HIS A 762 -31.55 24.92 13.13
C HIS A 762 -32.07 25.20 11.70
N VAL A 763 -32.25 24.15 10.90
CA VAL A 763 -32.69 24.25 9.49
C VAL A 763 -34.14 23.75 9.36
N THR A 764 -35.05 24.35 10.14
CA THR A 764 -36.43 23.85 10.35
C THR A 764 -37.38 24.09 9.17
N ASP A 765 -36.96 24.80 8.14
CA ASP A 765 -37.78 25.09 6.96
C ASP A 765 -37.67 23.97 5.92
N SER A 766 -38.82 23.50 5.43
CA SER A 766 -38.95 22.51 4.36
C SER A 766 -38.30 22.96 3.04
N ALA A 767 -38.26 24.27 2.75
CA ALA A 767 -37.62 24.81 1.54
C ALA A 767 -36.13 25.13 1.71
N SER A 768 -35.56 25.03 2.92
CA SER A 768 -34.12 25.26 3.13
C SER A 768 -33.25 24.09 2.63
N GLU A 769 -32.10 24.41 2.07
CA GLU A 769 -31.21 23.45 1.40
C GLU A 769 -30.14 22.84 2.33
N MET A 770 -29.75 21.60 2.06
CA MET A 770 -28.74 20.83 2.80
C MET A 770 -27.32 21.19 2.31
N THR A 771 -26.93 22.44 2.57
CA THR A 771 -25.63 23.01 2.17
C THR A 771 -24.42 22.30 2.81
N PRO A 772 -23.20 22.44 2.25
CA PRO A 772 -21.96 21.93 2.87
C PRO A 772 -21.77 22.46 4.31
N ALA A 773 -22.15 23.71 4.57
CA ALA A 773 -22.12 24.32 5.90
C ALA A 773 -23.05 23.63 6.91
N PHE A 774 -24.23 23.17 6.47
CA PHE A 774 -25.14 22.37 7.28
C PHE A 774 -24.50 21.01 7.63
N TRP A 775 -23.94 20.31 6.64
CA TRP A 775 -23.30 19.01 6.86
C TRP A 775 -22.05 19.11 7.74
N HIS A 776 -21.25 20.19 7.61
CA HIS A 776 -20.18 20.47 8.57
C HIS A 776 -20.73 20.59 10.00
N ASN A 777 -21.81 21.34 10.21
CA ASN A 777 -22.42 21.47 11.54
C ASN A 777 -22.98 20.13 12.08
N VAL A 778 -23.42 19.21 11.21
CA VAL A 778 -23.77 17.83 11.60
C VAL A 778 -22.54 17.05 12.05
N THR A 779 -21.41 17.14 11.36
CA THR A 779 -20.15 16.50 11.84
C THR A 779 -19.63 17.13 13.14
N ALA A 780 -19.80 18.44 13.35
CA ALA A 780 -19.45 19.11 14.61
C ALA A 780 -20.37 18.72 15.78
N LEU A 781 -21.64 18.40 15.48
CA LEU A 781 -22.53 17.76 16.44
C LEU A 781 -22.07 16.34 16.76
N PHE A 782 -21.62 15.55 15.77
CA PHE A 782 -21.08 14.20 16.05
C PHE A 782 -19.90 14.24 17.04
N GLU A 783 -19.00 15.23 16.94
CA GLU A 783 -17.88 15.38 17.89
C GLU A 783 -18.36 15.59 19.35
N SER A 784 -19.48 16.29 19.53
CA SER A 784 -19.96 16.76 20.84
C SER A 784 -21.12 15.95 21.44
N ASP A 785 -21.92 15.27 20.62
CA ASP A 785 -22.99 14.35 21.02
C ASP A 785 -22.70 12.95 20.47
N ASP A 786 -22.38 12.01 21.37
CA ASP A 786 -22.10 10.63 20.98
C ASP A 786 -23.34 9.85 20.58
N SER A 787 -24.53 10.19 21.12
CA SER A 787 -25.77 9.51 20.77
C SER A 787 -26.13 9.76 19.31
N VAL A 788 -26.01 11.02 18.85
CA VAL A 788 -26.25 11.40 17.45
C VAL A 788 -25.22 10.75 16.51
N PHE A 789 -23.98 10.54 16.99
CA PHE A 789 -22.96 9.82 16.22
C PHE A 789 -23.21 8.30 16.14
N GLN A 790 -23.57 7.61 17.24
CA GLN A 790 -23.93 6.18 17.15
C GLN A 790 -25.18 5.96 16.28
N ASP A 791 -26.11 6.91 16.30
CA ASP A 791 -27.27 6.98 15.39
C ASP A 791 -26.85 7.04 13.91
N TYR A 792 -25.85 7.87 13.57
CA TYR A 792 -25.24 7.90 12.24
C TYR A 792 -24.58 6.56 11.89
N ILE A 793 -23.78 5.97 12.80
CA ILE A 793 -23.15 4.66 12.60
C ILE A 793 -24.18 3.55 12.35
N SER A 794 -25.34 3.60 13.00
CA SER A 794 -26.46 2.68 12.74
C SER A 794 -27.15 2.94 11.38
N ARG A 795 -27.12 4.18 10.86
CA ARG A 795 -27.63 4.51 9.52
C ARG A 795 -26.67 4.04 8.43
N LYS A 796 -25.36 4.23 8.63
CA LYS A 796 -24.26 3.84 7.74
C LYS A 796 -24.37 2.41 7.19
N THR A 797 -24.74 1.43 8.02
CA THR A 797 -24.98 0.02 7.62
C THR A 797 -26.46 -0.37 7.61
N ARG A 798 -27.38 0.60 7.62
CA ARG A 798 -28.85 0.42 7.59
C ARG A 798 -29.36 -0.55 8.66
N GLY A 799 -28.80 -0.47 9.86
CA GLY A 799 -29.19 -1.28 11.03
C GLY A 799 -28.61 -2.71 11.06
N TRP A 800 -27.76 -3.09 10.11
CA TRP A 800 -27.10 -4.39 10.07
C TRP A 800 -25.67 -4.34 10.64
N GLY A 801 -25.24 -5.38 11.36
CA GLY A 801 -23.86 -5.50 11.84
C GLY A 801 -23.36 -4.33 12.71
N VAL A 802 -24.26 -3.55 13.32
CA VAL A 802 -23.92 -2.28 13.97
C VAL A 802 -23.04 -2.53 15.21
N THR A 803 -21.83 -1.97 15.19
CA THR A 803 -20.88 -1.96 16.30
C THR A 803 -20.62 -0.53 16.76
N SER A 804 -20.55 -0.30 18.08
CA SER A 804 -20.32 1.04 18.64
C SER A 804 -18.95 1.59 18.24
N CYS A 805 -18.93 2.76 17.62
CA CYS A 805 -17.70 3.42 17.16
C CYS A 805 -17.32 4.53 18.16
N THR A 806 -16.20 4.36 18.88
CA THR A 806 -15.77 5.29 19.95
C THR A 806 -14.25 5.47 19.91
N GLY A 807 -13.75 6.55 20.53
CA GLY A 807 -12.32 6.89 20.49
C GLY A 807 -11.82 7.07 19.06
N ASP A 808 -10.68 6.47 18.73
CA ASP A 808 -10.01 6.58 17.42
C ASP A 808 -10.92 6.20 16.24
N CYS A 809 -11.87 5.27 16.44
CA CYS A 809 -12.89 4.95 15.43
C CYS A 809 -13.73 6.19 15.08
N LYS A 810 -14.21 6.89 16.11
CA LYS A 810 -15.04 8.10 15.96
C LYS A 810 -14.25 9.24 15.34
N THR A 811 -13.01 9.44 15.78
CA THR A 811 -12.12 10.48 15.24
C THR A 811 -11.80 10.22 13.77
N SER A 812 -11.43 8.98 13.40
CA SER A 812 -11.14 8.61 12.01
C SER A 812 -12.37 8.74 11.11
N GLU A 813 -13.54 8.27 11.57
CA GLU A 813 -14.81 8.37 10.85
C GLU A 813 -15.23 9.83 10.59
N ILE A 814 -15.26 10.68 11.62
CA ILE A 814 -15.60 12.11 11.46
C ILE A 814 -14.60 12.82 10.53
N CYS A 815 -13.34 12.40 10.54
CA CYS A 815 -12.31 12.94 9.67
C CYS A 815 -12.51 12.50 8.20
N GLN A 816 -12.94 11.26 7.92
CA GLN A 816 -13.35 10.84 6.56
C GLN A 816 -14.50 11.70 6.01
N LEU A 817 -15.55 11.92 6.81
CA LEU A 817 -16.69 12.76 6.41
C LEU A 817 -16.31 14.22 6.09
N ARG A 818 -15.08 14.64 6.43
CA ARG A 818 -14.50 15.97 6.15
C ARG A 818 -13.32 15.93 5.17
N ALA A 819 -13.04 14.81 4.51
CA ALA A 819 -11.84 14.59 3.72
C ALA A 819 -12.12 14.04 2.30
N ALA A 820 -12.97 14.76 1.56
CA ALA A 820 -13.31 14.45 0.15
C ALA A 820 -12.09 14.45 -0.81
N GLU A 821 -11.00 15.12 -0.43
CA GLU A 821 -9.73 15.09 -1.17
C GLU A 821 -8.78 14.04 -0.58
N ALA A 822 -8.32 13.12 -1.44
CA ALA A 822 -7.46 12.00 -1.05
C ALA A 822 -6.16 12.43 -0.32
N GLN A 823 -5.60 13.61 -0.64
CA GLN A 823 -4.40 14.15 0.02
C GLN A 823 -4.61 14.53 1.51
N TYR A 824 -5.86 14.74 1.93
CA TYR A 824 -6.23 15.02 3.32
C TYR A 824 -6.97 13.84 3.97
N ASN A 825 -7.01 12.67 3.32
CA ASN A 825 -7.73 11.51 3.81
C ASN A 825 -7.09 10.92 5.08
N CYS A 826 -7.92 10.70 6.10
CA CYS A 826 -7.50 10.30 7.45
C CYS A 826 -7.43 8.77 7.69
N VAL A 827 -7.29 7.96 6.64
CA VAL A 827 -7.02 6.52 6.73
C VAL A 827 -5.56 6.27 6.38
N GLU A 828 -4.81 5.63 7.30
CA GLU A 828 -3.53 5.02 6.94
C GLU A 828 -3.76 3.91 5.90
N ILE A 829 -3.36 4.17 4.65
CA ILE A 829 -3.63 3.22 3.56
C ILE A 829 -2.85 1.93 3.78
N SER A 830 -3.59 0.89 4.16
CA SER A 830 -3.06 -0.45 4.42
C SER A 830 -2.63 -1.13 3.10
N PRO A 831 -1.37 -1.58 2.97
CA PRO A 831 -0.83 -2.11 1.72
C PRO A 831 -1.49 -3.39 1.16
N GLY A 832 -1.68 -3.40 -0.16
CA GLY A 832 -1.75 -4.58 -1.01
C GLY A 832 -3.09 -4.83 -1.73
N ILE A 833 -3.04 -5.75 -2.68
CA ILE A 833 -4.14 -6.09 -3.60
C ILE A 833 -5.22 -6.91 -2.87
N ASN A 834 -6.48 -6.49 -2.97
CA ASN A 834 -7.59 -6.95 -2.12
C ASN A 834 -8.43 -8.07 -2.75
N PHE A 835 -8.47 -9.25 -2.12
CA PHE A 835 -9.45 -10.29 -2.45
C PHE A 835 -10.12 -10.83 -1.17
N LYS A 836 -11.18 -10.13 -0.73
CA LYS A 836 -11.90 -10.48 0.50
C LYS A 836 -12.85 -11.66 0.25
N ARG A 837 -12.53 -12.84 0.80
CA ARG A 837 -13.54 -13.88 1.02
C ARG A 837 -14.58 -13.34 2.01
N ARG A 838 -15.88 -13.37 1.67
CA ARG A 838 -16.96 -12.98 2.60
C ARG A 838 -16.93 -13.91 3.82
N LYS A 839 -16.34 -13.44 4.92
CA LYS A 839 -16.35 -14.09 6.23
C LYS A 839 -17.45 -13.44 7.07
N ARG A 840 -18.35 -14.28 7.59
CA ARG A 840 -19.20 -13.95 8.75
C ARG A 840 -18.32 -13.67 9.97
N ASP A 841 -18.73 -12.75 10.84
CA ASP A 841 -17.96 -12.38 12.03
C ASP A 841 -17.77 -13.55 13.00
N ASP A 842 -16.53 -13.69 13.48
CA ASP A 842 -16.22 -14.40 14.73
C ASP A 842 -16.47 -13.44 15.89
N THR A 843 -17.30 -13.85 16.86
CA THR A 843 -17.67 -13.02 18.01
C THR A 843 -16.56 -13.00 19.07
N SER A 844 -15.44 -12.35 18.76
CA SER A 844 -14.33 -12.15 19.69
C SER A 844 -13.67 -10.77 19.50
N SER A 845 -13.36 -10.10 20.61
CA SER A 845 -12.85 -8.72 20.62
C SER A 845 -11.42 -8.60 20.07
N GLY A 846 -11.23 -7.71 19.10
CA GLY A 846 -9.92 -7.24 18.67
C GLY A 846 -10.05 -5.92 17.90
N THR A 847 -9.41 -4.86 18.39
CA THR A 847 -9.52 -3.51 17.82
C THR A 847 -9.01 -3.50 16.38
N LYS A 848 -9.85 -3.07 15.43
CA LYS A 848 -9.46 -2.79 14.05
C LYS A 848 -10.04 -1.45 13.61
N THR A 849 -9.16 -0.48 13.44
CA THR A 849 -9.39 0.80 12.77
C THR A 849 -9.43 0.61 11.25
N GLY A 850 -9.96 1.59 10.51
CA GLY A 850 -9.92 1.63 9.04
C GLY A 850 -10.96 0.73 8.34
N ASN A 851 -12.13 1.29 8.02
CA ASN A 851 -13.25 0.55 7.43
C ASN A 851 -13.19 0.49 5.88
N VAL A 852 -12.02 0.11 5.34
CA VAL A 852 -11.78 -0.01 3.89
C VAL A 852 -12.49 -1.25 3.34
N CYS A 853 -13.19 -1.10 2.21
CA CYS A 853 -13.68 -2.23 1.41
C CYS A 853 -12.52 -2.92 0.68
N GLY A 854 -11.69 -3.64 1.44
CA GLY A 854 -10.54 -4.36 0.93
C GLY A 854 -9.82 -5.10 2.04
N ALA A 855 -9.63 -6.41 1.86
CA ALA A 855 -8.73 -7.22 2.69
C ALA A 855 -7.60 -7.72 1.81
N SER A 856 -6.44 -7.10 1.97
CA SER A 856 -5.26 -7.30 1.14
C SER A 856 -4.76 -8.75 1.19
N VAL A 857 -4.84 -9.47 0.07
CA VAL A 857 -4.29 -10.83 -0.05
C VAL A 857 -2.80 -10.79 -0.30
N PHE A 858 -2.30 -9.89 -1.16
CA PHE A 858 -0.85 -9.74 -1.37
C PHE A 858 -0.17 -9.26 -0.07
N GLY A 859 -0.72 -8.24 0.60
CA GLY A 859 -0.25 -7.82 1.92
C GLY A 859 -0.36 -8.93 2.97
N ALA A 860 -1.49 -9.65 3.08
CA ALA A 860 -1.61 -10.76 4.02
C ALA A 860 -0.83 -12.03 3.63
N MET A 861 -0.26 -12.12 2.42
CA MET A 861 0.73 -13.12 2.03
C MET A 861 2.13 -12.67 2.44
N PHE A 862 2.56 -11.48 2.02
CA PHE A 862 3.93 -10.99 2.23
C PHE A 862 4.19 -10.44 3.64
N ALA A 863 3.14 -10.16 4.43
CA ALA A 863 3.23 -9.89 5.87
C ALA A 863 3.90 -11.03 6.68
N ASN A 864 4.06 -12.23 6.10
CA ASN A 864 4.86 -13.30 6.69
C ASN A 864 5.95 -13.84 5.75
N PHE A 865 6.58 -12.97 4.96
CA PHE A 865 7.55 -13.20 3.86
C PHE A 865 8.20 -14.60 3.71
N GLU A 866 8.81 -15.17 4.74
CA GLU A 866 9.34 -16.56 4.77
C GLU A 866 8.34 -17.64 4.34
N GLU A 867 7.13 -17.59 4.90
CA GLU A 867 6.04 -18.52 4.60
C GLU A 867 5.69 -18.36 3.12
N SER A 868 5.59 -17.10 2.66
CA SER A 868 5.37 -16.73 1.27
C SER A 868 6.47 -17.26 0.34
N VAL A 869 7.75 -17.05 0.65
CA VAL A 869 8.90 -17.46 -0.18
C VAL A 869 9.07 -18.98 -0.20
N THR A 870 8.82 -19.67 0.92
CA THR A 870 8.85 -21.13 0.99
C THR A 870 7.71 -21.72 0.15
N VAL A 871 6.48 -21.23 0.37
CA VAL A 871 5.30 -21.56 -0.44
C VAL A 871 5.55 -21.28 -1.93
N PHE A 872 6.19 -20.17 -2.27
CA PHE A 872 6.49 -19.76 -3.65
C PHE A 872 7.53 -20.66 -4.31
N LYS A 873 8.59 -21.07 -3.59
CA LYS A 873 9.55 -22.07 -4.09
C LYS A 873 8.90 -23.44 -4.30
N THR A 874 8.00 -23.85 -3.41
CA THR A 874 7.20 -25.09 -3.57
C THR A 874 6.26 -24.98 -4.79
N ALA A 875 5.43 -23.94 -4.86
CA ALA A 875 4.53 -23.65 -5.97
C ALA A 875 5.25 -23.64 -7.34
N ALA A 876 6.39 -22.96 -7.43
CA ALA A 876 7.22 -22.93 -8.62
C ALA A 876 7.76 -24.32 -9.00
N GLY A 877 8.25 -25.09 -8.01
CA GLY A 877 8.70 -26.47 -8.20
C GLY A 877 7.57 -27.45 -8.58
N GLU A 878 6.33 -27.19 -8.17
CA GLU A 878 5.15 -28.02 -8.46
C GLU A 878 4.51 -27.73 -9.82
N LYS A 879 4.53 -26.46 -10.29
CA LYS A 879 3.98 -26.07 -11.61
C LYS A 879 4.98 -26.19 -12.74
N LEU A 880 6.19 -25.69 -12.52
CA LEU A 880 7.23 -25.55 -13.55
C LEU A 880 8.33 -26.62 -13.40
N GLY A 881 8.19 -27.51 -12.40
CA GLY A 881 9.12 -28.58 -12.09
C GLY A 881 10.30 -28.11 -11.23
N SER A 882 10.93 -29.02 -10.49
CA SER A 882 12.14 -28.71 -9.70
C SER A 882 13.34 -28.28 -10.55
N SER A 883 13.31 -28.54 -11.86
CA SER A 883 14.24 -27.98 -12.84
C SER A 883 14.06 -26.47 -13.05
N PHE A 884 12.86 -25.90 -12.92
CA PHE A 884 12.64 -24.48 -13.12
C PHE A 884 13.44 -23.61 -12.13
N LEU A 885 13.55 -24.05 -10.87
CA LEU A 885 14.42 -23.40 -9.86
C LEU A 885 15.90 -23.36 -10.24
N ASN A 886 16.28 -23.97 -11.38
CA ASN A 886 17.64 -24.02 -11.94
C ASN A 886 17.72 -23.49 -13.40
N THR A 887 16.60 -23.08 -14.01
CA THR A 887 16.49 -22.66 -15.43
C THR A 887 17.00 -21.24 -15.66
N THR A 888 17.89 -21.07 -16.63
CA THR A 888 18.37 -19.75 -17.08
C THR A 888 17.42 -19.15 -18.14
N VAL A 889 16.88 -17.95 -17.90
CA VAL A 889 16.05 -17.21 -18.87
C VAL A 889 16.93 -16.51 -19.90
N ASN A 890 16.53 -16.51 -21.18
CA ASN A 890 17.35 -16.02 -22.29
C ASN A 890 16.76 -14.76 -22.95
N LYS A 891 17.59 -13.74 -23.19
CA LYS A 891 17.18 -12.32 -23.29
C LYS A 891 16.68 -11.85 -24.67
N THR A 892 16.17 -12.76 -25.50
CA THR A 892 15.80 -12.51 -26.92
C THR A 892 14.32 -12.69 -27.24
N ALA A 893 13.47 -12.90 -26.23
CA ALA A 893 12.04 -12.67 -26.31
C ALA A 893 11.71 -11.37 -25.57
N ILE A 894 11.56 -10.29 -26.34
CA ILE A 894 11.08 -8.96 -25.95
C ILE A 894 9.98 -8.62 -26.95
#